data_AF-A0A1C2C1R4-F1
#
_entry.id   AF-A0A1C2C1R4-F1
#
_cell.length_a   1.000
_cell.length_b   1.000
_cell.length_c   1.000
_cell.angle_alpha   90.00
_cell.angle_beta   90.00
_cell.angle_gamma   90.00
#
_symmetry.space_group_name_H-M   'P 1'
#
loop_
_entity.id
_entity.type
_entity.pdbx_description
1 polymer ?
#
loop_
_entity_poly.entity_id
_entity_poly.type
_entity_poly.pdbx_seq_one_letter_code
_entity_poly.pdbx_strand_id
1 'polypeptide(L)'
;MVLKRLGYWLLLPLLLVAILFYSLTIKGSVQPRKISSQDVRESHQLLKSSWQRLVADDQTQVLALDEKHLDALLNVATQSLRPITFHGSLTDFGLVIHGARSLPAPFSGRIFYFSCVLAEQPAGFAIESCKLGKLPLSGRLMMQLMRFSLWAFIQAPEDKLIYELFQSGRVQQQTLSFHKQQAMRIRPELAAVVSGGINLGVGTLQGRGAPLPLEPYFEVLTELAKAHPEQRQLAFYLQQMLREAMHRGGDSFEREASTALWALAISAADRRFLRFSNGTVSAEQVPELPPLLLSGRRDLALHFLYSAVIKMVGNQQLAIQIGALKELSDAGSGGSGFSFVDMAANKAGIWMVQQLGNIDRKQVFTLDTDDFEAAFMPIWHDLPEGLSERQLNQALGGPDGPGTQALLTRIEERLAALSLYRADAKPVARFTNSDIERLPPPKLTLIADLHLHSRFSDGSRDIDWLAQQSRQFGCDVIALTDHTDLSNKRFNEQAYLDAIRNARQKHAPLKVLSGLEWNIPPLGGREHVSVLLPQLTENAELLKSFRQRYDNERNLSGEDALQAMAWLEQNFPGVLLFYNHPSRKDFSAKENLWDVKLWRQQQQLLAGFEGGPGHQRAGASYNWLYRTVHGWDPAVAVVGGQWDRLLQQGERFWGASSNSDYHTEKLDYRPCQFSRTHLLVSDNSEQSIFQALRQGRFYGSQGNFIRELDFRLQLPDAQTLYSGDDASVAARQAYQVKIDLSLHERDFSGHPAWLDKLELILITPDAIRTVPLYPERSGQQYQVSWQGQLDGDFVVVRARGAMQTAEGQWHYFYTNPIRLLRSR
;
A
#
# COMPACT_ATOMS: atom_id res chain seq x y z
N MET A 1 -19.19 -5.34 -68.42
CA MET A 1 -18.19 -6.43 -68.35
C MET A 1 -17.02 -6.11 -67.39
N VAL A 2 -16.68 -4.84 -67.16
CA VAL A 2 -15.57 -4.40 -66.27
C VAL A 2 -15.88 -4.55 -64.76
N LEU A 3 -17.12 -4.27 -64.31
CA LEU A 3 -17.52 -4.45 -62.89
C LEU A 3 -17.48 -5.92 -62.41
N LYS A 4 -17.78 -6.89 -63.28
CA LYS A 4 -17.66 -8.32 -62.94
C LYS A 4 -16.19 -8.73 -62.77
N ARG A 5 -15.26 -8.19 -63.57
CA ARG A 5 -13.82 -8.46 -63.44
C ARG A 5 -13.23 -7.83 -62.18
N LEU A 6 -13.66 -6.62 -61.79
CA LEU A 6 -13.20 -5.98 -60.54
C LEU A 6 -13.64 -6.74 -59.28
N GLY A 7 -14.85 -7.31 -59.28
CA GLY A 7 -15.33 -8.17 -58.19
C GLY A 7 -14.49 -9.43 -57.99
N TYR A 8 -14.02 -10.07 -59.07
CA TYR A 8 -13.13 -11.24 -58.98
C TYR A 8 -11.74 -10.89 -58.40
N TRP A 9 -11.20 -9.71 -58.68
CA TRP A 9 -9.91 -9.26 -58.14
C TRP A 9 -9.95 -8.94 -56.64
N LEU A 10 -11.12 -8.61 -56.07
CA LEU A 10 -11.31 -8.42 -54.63
C LEU A 10 -11.76 -9.71 -53.92
N LEU A 11 -12.56 -10.55 -54.58
CA LEU A 11 -13.05 -11.81 -54.00
C LEU A 11 -11.97 -12.89 -53.92
N LEU A 12 -11.05 -12.96 -54.88
CA LEU A 12 -9.98 -13.96 -54.88
C LEU A 12 -9.02 -13.81 -53.66
N PRO A 13 -8.50 -12.62 -53.31
CA PRO A 13 -7.68 -12.46 -52.11
C PRO A 13 -8.49 -12.66 -50.84
N LEU A 14 -9.77 -12.26 -50.77
CA LEU A 14 -10.64 -12.54 -49.62
C LEU A 14 -10.89 -14.05 -49.44
N LEU A 15 -11.10 -14.78 -50.54
CA LEU A 15 -11.23 -16.24 -50.53
C LEU A 15 -9.93 -16.91 -50.11
N LEU A 16 -8.77 -16.44 -50.60
CA LEU A 16 -7.46 -16.94 -50.20
C LEU A 16 -7.18 -16.69 -48.72
N VAL A 17 -7.52 -15.51 -48.21
CA VAL A 17 -7.42 -15.17 -46.77
C VAL A 17 -8.36 -16.06 -45.96
N ALA A 18 -9.59 -16.30 -46.42
CA ALA A 18 -10.51 -17.21 -45.75
C ALA A 18 -9.99 -18.65 -45.75
N ILE A 19 -9.53 -19.17 -46.89
CA ILE A 19 -8.94 -20.52 -47.00
C ILE A 19 -7.73 -20.64 -46.09
N LEU A 20 -6.84 -19.65 -46.09
CA LEU A 20 -5.67 -19.61 -45.21
C LEU A 20 -6.09 -19.60 -43.74
N PHE A 21 -7.05 -18.75 -43.36
CA PHE A 21 -7.60 -18.69 -42.01
C PHE A 21 -8.19 -20.03 -41.56
N TYR A 22 -9.03 -20.68 -42.38
CA TYR A 22 -9.63 -21.98 -42.07
C TYR A 22 -8.62 -23.14 -42.10
N SER A 23 -7.49 -22.97 -42.79
CA SER A 23 -6.39 -23.92 -42.83
C SER A 23 -5.46 -23.78 -41.62
N LEU A 24 -5.25 -22.55 -41.13
CA LEU A 24 -4.40 -22.28 -39.96
C LEU A 24 -5.12 -22.46 -38.62
N THR A 25 -6.45 -22.54 -38.64
CA THR A 25 -7.26 -22.66 -37.42
C THR A 25 -8.04 -23.98 -37.41
N ILE A 26 -8.35 -24.49 -36.22
CA ILE A 26 -9.20 -25.67 -36.03
C ILE A 26 -10.37 -25.34 -35.10
N LYS A 27 -11.46 -26.11 -35.18
CA LYS A 27 -12.55 -26.01 -34.19
C LYS A 27 -12.08 -26.62 -32.87
N GLY A 28 -12.33 -25.93 -31.77
CA GLY A 28 -11.95 -26.42 -30.45
C GLY A 28 -11.92 -25.31 -29.41
N SER A 29 -11.59 -25.70 -28.18
CA SER A 29 -11.31 -24.79 -27.07
C SER A 29 -10.02 -25.23 -26.39
N VAL A 30 -9.28 -24.27 -25.86
CA VAL A 30 -8.08 -24.54 -25.06
C VAL A 30 -8.50 -24.62 -23.61
N GLN A 31 -8.19 -25.74 -22.94
CA GLN A 31 -8.35 -25.81 -21.49
C GLN A 31 -7.24 -24.99 -20.83
N PRO A 32 -7.57 -24.03 -19.95
CA PRO A 32 -6.56 -23.27 -19.22
C PRO A 32 -5.83 -24.22 -18.26
N ARG A 33 -4.49 -24.33 -18.38
CA ARG A 33 -3.67 -25.00 -17.37
C ARG A 33 -3.51 -24.09 -16.16
N LYS A 34 -3.63 -24.68 -14.97
CA LYS A 34 -3.29 -24.01 -13.72
C LYS A 34 -1.81 -24.22 -13.44
N ILE A 35 -1.07 -23.14 -13.33
CA ILE A 35 0.33 -23.14 -12.91
C ILE A 35 0.41 -23.23 -11.38
N SER A 36 1.38 -23.99 -10.86
CA SER A 36 1.65 -24.12 -9.44
C SER A 36 2.97 -23.46 -9.02
N SER A 37 3.15 -23.24 -7.72
CA SER A 37 4.45 -22.76 -7.19
C SER A 37 5.58 -23.78 -7.43
N GLN A 38 5.23 -25.07 -7.48
CA GLN A 38 6.17 -26.16 -7.74
C GLN A 38 6.67 -26.10 -9.19
N ASP A 39 5.81 -25.83 -10.16
CA ASP A 39 6.20 -25.70 -11.58
C ASP A 39 7.26 -24.60 -11.76
N VAL A 40 7.09 -23.46 -11.08
CA VAL A 40 8.04 -22.35 -11.15
C VAL A 40 9.38 -22.72 -10.52
N ARG A 41 9.36 -23.32 -9.31
CA ARG A 41 10.59 -23.74 -8.62
C ARG A 41 11.36 -24.80 -9.39
N GLU A 42 10.67 -25.80 -9.93
CA GLU A 42 11.27 -26.87 -10.72
C GLU A 42 11.88 -26.32 -12.01
N SER A 43 11.17 -25.45 -12.72
CA SER A 43 11.69 -24.75 -13.90
C SER A 43 12.94 -23.93 -13.57
N HIS A 44 12.91 -23.15 -12.49
CA HIS A 44 14.05 -22.33 -12.08
C HIS A 44 15.27 -23.18 -11.64
N GLN A 45 15.05 -24.23 -10.84
CA GLN A 45 16.11 -25.15 -10.41
C GLN A 45 16.73 -25.90 -11.60
N LEU A 46 15.89 -26.35 -12.53
CA LEU A 46 16.32 -26.99 -13.76
C LEU A 46 17.16 -26.05 -14.61
N LEU A 47 16.71 -24.82 -14.85
CA LEU A 47 17.46 -23.82 -15.60
C LEU A 47 18.80 -23.48 -14.92
N LYS A 48 18.79 -23.25 -13.60
CA LYS A 48 19.99 -22.94 -12.82
C LYS A 48 21.01 -24.09 -12.83
N SER A 49 20.57 -25.33 -12.60
CA SER A 49 21.44 -26.50 -12.57
C SER A 49 21.94 -26.87 -13.96
N SER A 50 21.08 -26.80 -14.97
CA SER A 50 21.43 -26.99 -16.38
C SER A 50 22.50 -25.99 -16.78
N TRP A 51 22.33 -24.74 -16.38
CA TRP A 51 23.30 -23.69 -16.63
C TRP A 51 24.65 -23.93 -15.96
N GLN A 52 24.65 -24.26 -14.67
CA GLN A 52 25.89 -24.56 -13.94
C GLN A 52 26.67 -25.70 -14.60
N ARG A 53 25.99 -26.74 -15.09
CA ARG A 53 26.60 -27.84 -15.84
C ARG A 53 27.10 -27.40 -17.22
N LEU A 54 26.36 -26.53 -17.89
CA LEU A 54 26.75 -25.98 -19.19
C LEU A 54 27.98 -25.07 -19.12
N VAL A 55 28.19 -24.35 -18.01
CA VAL A 55 29.36 -23.47 -17.81
C VAL A 55 30.55 -24.21 -17.20
N ALA A 56 30.34 -25.33 -16.50
CA ALA A 56 31.42 -26.13 -15.94
C ALA A 56 32.40 -26.62 -17.03
N ASP A 57 33.70 -26.54 -16.72
CA ASP A 57 34.81 -26.70 -17.66
C ASP A 57 35.33 -28.15 -17.75
N ASP A 58 34.64 -29.13 -17.14
CA ASP A 58 35.11 -30.52 -17.11
C ASP A 58 34.01 -31.60 -17.32
N GLN A 59 34.43 -32.66 -18.04
CA GLN A 59 33.72 -33.85 -18.55
C GLN A 59 32.40 -33.66 -19.33
N THR A 60 31.99 -34.74 -20.01
CA THR A 60 30.69 -34.83 -20.70
C THR A 60 29.55 -34.64 -19.71
N GLN A 61 28.77 -33.57 -19.89
CA GLN A 61 27.63 -33.26 -19.03
C GLN A 61 26.34 -33.73 -19.68
N VAL A 62 25.46 -34.35 -18.89
CA VAL A 62 24.14 -34.81 -19.34
C VAL A 62 23.06 -33.94 -18.70
N LEU A 63 22.22 -33.36 -19.55
CA LEU A 63 21.06 -32.56 -19.19
C LEU A 63 19.82 -33.41 -19.44
N ALA A 64 19.33 -34.09 -18.40
CA ALA A 64 18.17 -34.96 -18.49
C ALA A 64 16.88 -34.21 -18.11
N LEU A 65 15.84 -34.43 -18.90
CA LEU A 65 14.48 -33.89 -18.75
C LEU A 65 13.51 -35.06 -18.79
N ASP A 66 12.76 -35.27 -17.72
CA ASP A 66 11.62 -36.18 -17.71
C ASP A 66 10.31 -35.41 -18.01
N GLU A 67 9.18 -36.12 -18.03
CA GLU A 67 7.87 -35.53 -18.28
C GLU A 67 7.52 -34.42 -17.27
N LYS A 68 7.94 -34.57 -16.01
CA LYS A 68 7.66 -33.61 -14.95
C LYS A 68 8.39 -32.28 -15.19
N HIS A 69 9.67 -32.35 -15.54
CA HIS A 69 10.47 -31.17 -15.91
C HIS A 69 9.92 -30.48 -17.17
N LEU A 70 9.49 -31.26 -18.16
CA LEU A 70 8.87 -30.75 -19.38
C LEU A 70 7.57 -30.00 -19.08
N ASP A 71 6.68 -30.61 -18.28
CA ASP A 71 5.41 -30.00 -17.89
C ASP A 71 5.61 -28.69 -17.13
N ALA A 72 6.56 -28.65 -16.19
CA ALA A 72 6.90 -27.44 -15.45
C ALA A 72 7.34 -26.30 -16.38
N LEU A 73 8.26 -26.58 -17.31
CA LEU A 73 8.75 -25.59 -18.29
C LEU A 73 7.62 -25.07 -19.19
N LEU A 74 6.75 -25.95 -19.68
CA LEU A 74 5.65 -25.57 -20.56
C LEU A 74 4.53 -24.83 -19.82
N ASN A 75 4.32 -25.10 -18.52
CA ASN A 75 3.42 -24.33 -17.67
C ASN A 75 3.94 -22.89 -17.48
N VAL A 76 5.24 -22.73 -17.19
CA VAL A 76 5.87 -21.41 -17.09
C VAL A 76 5.84 -20.67 -18.43
N ALA A 77 6.08 -21.37 -19.55
CA ALA A 77 5.99 -20.79 -20.90
C ALA A 77 4.56 -20.35 -21.24
N THR A 78 3.55 -21.15 -20.88
CA THR A 78 2.13 -20.82 -21.01
C THR A 78 1.78 -19.54 -20.25
N GLN A 79 2.30 -19.39 -19.03
CA GLN A 79 2.08 -18.19 -18.23
C GLN A 79 2.76 -16.95 -18.85
N SER A 80 3.99 -17.12 -19.32
CA SER A 80 4.81 -16.01 -19.85
C SER A 80 4.34 -15.52 -21.23
N LEU A 81 3.83 -16.42 -22.07
CA LEU A 81 3.47 -16.16 -23.47
C LEU A 81 1.95 -16.17 -23.71
N ARG A 82 1.16 -15.78 -22.71
CA ARG A 82 -0.29 -15.62 -22.86
C ARG A 82 -0.63 -14.74 -24.07
N PRO A 83 -1.65 -15.11 -24.87
CA PRO A 83 -2.68 -16.12 -24.60
C PRO A 83 -2.41 -17.52 -25.23
N ILE A 84 -1.15 -17.94 -25.39
CA ILE A 84 -0.82 -19.27 -25.94
C ILE A 84 -0.63 -20.28 -24.80
N THR A 85 -1.31 -21.43 -24.89
CA THR A 85 -1.12 -22.56 -23.98
C THR A 85 -0.28 -23.63 -24.64
N PHE A 86 0.76 -24.10 -23.94
CA PHE A 86 1.65 -25.16 -24.40
C PHE A 86 1.38 -26.47 -23.65
N HIS A 87 1.49 -27.58 -24.36
CA HIS A 87 1.45 -28.94 -23.81
C HIS A 87 2.58 -29.75 -24.41
N GLY A 88 3.16 -30.64 -23.62
CA GLY A 88 4.20 -31.54 -24.04
C GLY A 88 3.81 -32.95 -23.70
N SER A 89 4.32 -33.91 -24.45
CA SER A 89 4.40 -35.29 -24.00
C SER A 89 5.71 -35.91 -24.45
N LEU A 90 6.42 -36.50 -23.50
CA LEU A 90 7.64 -37.25 -23.72
C LEU A 90 7.29 -38.73 -23.78
N THR A 91 7.64 -39.36 -24.89
CA THR A 91 7.43 -40.78 -25.15
C THR A 91 8.77 -41.44 -25.41
N ASP A 92 8.83 -42.78 -25.43
CA ASP A 92 10.08 -43.49 -25.80
C ASP A 92 10.54 -43.21 -27.24
N PHE A 93 9.68 -42.64 -28.08
CA PHE A 93 9.95 -42.36 -29.49
C PHE A 93 10.35 -40.91 -29.74
N GLY A 94 10.17 -40.01 -28.77
CA GLY A 94 10.38 -38.58 -28.98
C GLY A 94 9.49 -37.70 -28.12
N LEU A 95 9.62 -36.40 -28.35
CA LEU A 95 8.91 -35.32 -27.69
C LEU A 95 7.86 -34.74 -28.65
N VAL A 96 6.62 -34.62 -28.20
CA VAL A 96 5.58 -33.88 -28.92
C VAL A 96 5.26 -32.60 -28.16
N ILE A 97 5.35 -31.45 -28.83
CA ILE A 97 4.94 -30.16 -28.27
C ILE A 97 3.75 -29.63 -29.05
N HIS A 98 2.71 -29.26 -28.32
CA HIS A 98 1.53 -28.60 -28.84
C HIS A 98 1.44 -27.19 -28.29
N GLY A 99 0.98 -26.25 -29.10
CA GLY A 99 0.60 -24.93 -28.62
C GLY A 99 -0.73 -24.50 -29.22
N ALA A 100 -1.57 -23.87 -28.42
CA ALA A 100 -2.91 -23.49 -28.83
C ALA A 100 -3.28 -22.11 -28.29
N ARG A 101 -4.00 -21.33 -29.11
CA ARG A 101 -4.53 -20.01 -28.75
C ARG A 101 -5.99 -19.90 -29.18
N SER A 102 -6.87 -19.57 -28.24
CA SER A 102 -8.26 -19.25 -28.53
C SER A 102 -8.39 -17.93 -29.29
N LEU A 103 -9.31 -17.89 -30.25
CA LEU A 103 -9.60 -16.69 -31.02
C LEU A 103 -10.66 -15.82 -30.33
N PRO A 104 -10.54 -14.47 -30.38
CA PRO A 104 -11.57 -13.58 -29.86
C PRO A 104 -12.84 -13.62 -30.74
N ALA A 105 -13.93 -13.04 -30.22
CA ALA A 105 -15.16 -12.86 -30.99
C ALA A 105 -14.89 -12.10 -32.31
N PRO A 106 -15.48 -12.50 -33.45
CA PRO A 106 -16.57 -13.47 -33.62
C PRO A 106 -16.14 -14.95 -33.79
N PHE A 107 -14.86 -15.30 -33.64
CA PHE A 107 -14.33 -16.64 -33.94
C PHE A 107 -14.10 -17.51 -32.69
N SER A 108 -14.83 -17.28 -31.61
CA SER A 108 -14.64 -17.88 -30.28
C SER A 108 -14.72 -19.42 -30.21
N GLY A 109 -15.20 -20.09 -31.26
CA GLY A 109 -15.20 -21.56 -31.39
C GLY A 109 -14.01 -22.15 -32.15
N ARG A 110 -12.99 -21.34 -32.47
CA ARG A 110 -11.79 -21.76 -33.21
C ARG A 110 -10.53 -21.37 -32.46
N ILE A 111 -9.49 -22.18 -32.68
CA ILE A 111 -8.17 -21.96 -32.09
C ILE A 111 -7.12 -21.94 -33.21
N PHE A 112 -6.09 -21.11 -33.02
CA PHE A 112 -4.80 -21.37 -33.66
C PHE A 112 -4.15 -22.52 -32.93
N TYR A 113 -3.71 -23.53 -33.66
CA TYR A 113 -3.10 -24.72 -33.10
C TYR A 113 -1.81 -25.01 -33.84
N PHE A 114 -0.73 -25.28 -33.14
CA PHE A 114 0.47 -25.86 -33.72
C PHE A 114 0.87 -27.11 -32.94
N SER A 115 1.46 -28.07 -33.64
CA SER A 115 2.00 -29.29 -33.03
C SER A 115 3.30 -29.65 -33.71
N CYS A 116 4.36 -29.90 -32.97
CA CYS A 116 5.64 -30.34 -33.49
C CYS A 116 6.04 -31.65 -32.83
N VAL A 117 6.48 -32.61 -33.64
CA VAL A 117 7.06 -33.89 -33.20
C VAL A 117 8.57 -33.77 -33.35
N LEU A 118 9.30 -34.04 -32.29
CA LEU A 118 10.75 -34.04 -32.21
C LEU A 118 11.20 -35.45 -31.85
N ALA A 119 12.12 -36.00 -32.62
CA ALA A 119 12.58 -37.38 -32.45
C ALA A 119 14.06 -37.51 -32.81
N GLU A 120 14.66 -38.61 -32.38
CA GLU A 120 16.02 -38.95 -32.76
C GLU A 120 16.06 -39.39 -34.23
N GLN A 121 16.91 -38.72 -35.03
CA GLN A 121 17.14 -39.06 -36.43
C GLN A 121 18.61 -39.47 -36.63
N PRO A 122 18.98 -40.07 -37.78
CA PRO A 122 20.37 -40.43 -38.06
C PRO A 122 21.37 -39.27 -37.96
N ALA A 123 20.91 -38.02 -38.15
CA ALA A 123 21.70 -36.80 -38.05
C ALA A 123 21.67 -36.14 -36.65
N GLY A 124 21.07 -36.81 -35.65
CA GLY A 124 20.83 -36.29 -34.30
C GLY A 124 19.36 -35.98 -34.03
N PHE A 125 19.07 -35.47 -32.83
CA PHE A 125 17.73 -35.04 -32.44
C PHE A 125 17.26 -33.87 -33.30
N ALA A 126 16.08 -33.98 -33.87
CA ALA A 126 15.56 -32.98 -34.80
C ALA A 126 14.04 -32.88 -34.74
N ILE A 127 13.51 -31.75 -35.23
CA ILE A 127 12.09 -31.61 -35.52
C ILE A 127 11.77 -32.51 -36.72
N GLU A 128 10.97 -33.55 -36.51
CA GLU A 128 10.55 -34.49 -37.54
C GLU A 128 9.47 -33.88 -38.45
N SER A 129 8.43 -33.32 -37.82
CA SER A 129 7.34 -32.65 -38.52
C SER A 129 6.65 -31.65 -37.60
N CYS A 130 6.08 -30.61 -38.19
CA CYS A 130 5.16 -29.72 -37.50
C CYS A 130 3.84 -29.62 -38.27
N LYS A 131 2.77 -29.25 -37.59
CA LYS A 131 1.50 -28.85 -38.19
C LYS A 131 1.12 -27.48 -37.65
N LEU A 132 0.67 -26.59 -38.52
CA LEU A 132 0.07 -25.31 -38.17
C LEU A 132 -1.39 -25.32 -38.64
N GLY A 133 -2.31 -25.53 -37.71
CA GLY A 133 -3.69 -25.90 -37.98
C GLY A 133 -3.75 -27.23 -38.73
N LYS A 134 -4.14 -27.17 -40.01
CA LYS A 134 -4.18 -28.29 -40.94
C LYS A 134 -2.98 -28.35 -41.88
N LEU A 135 -2.13 -27.33 -41.90
CA LEU A 135 -0.99 -27.24 -42.81
C LEU A 135 0.19 -28.06 -42.26
N PRO A 136 0.64 -29.13 -42.94
CA PRO A 136 1.85 -29.84 -42.57
C PRO A 136 3.08 -29.02 -42.98
N LEU A 137 4.05 -28.92 -42.08
CA LEU A 137 5.35 -28.30 -42.29
C LEU A 137 6.42 -29.39 -42.15
N SER A 138 7.32 -29.46 -43.13
CA SER A 138 8.38 -30.47 -43.11
C SER A 138 9.42 -30.15 -42.02
N GLY A 139 9.94 -31.19 -41.37
CA GLY A 139 10.98 -31.05 -40.35
C GLY A 139 12.22 -30.29 -40.84
N ARG A 140 12.62 -30.50 -42.11
CA ARG A 140 13.76 -29.78 -42.72
C ARG A 140 13.56 -28.27 -42.76
N LEU A 141 12.37 -27.82 -43.16
CA LEU A 141 12.02 -26.39 -43.16
C LEU A 141 12.06 -25.83 -41.74
N MET A 142 11.51 -26.57 -40.77
CA MET A 142 11.48 -26.16 -39.37
C MET A 142 12.87 -26.09 -38.74
N MET A 143 13.75 -27.04 -39.05
CA MET A 143 15.15 -27.01 -38.59
C MET A 143 15.92 -25.83 -39.20
N GLN A 144 15.66 -25.46 -40.46
CA GLN A 144 16.24 -24.25 -41.07
C GLN A 144 15.73 -22.98 -40.40
N LEU A 145 14.44 -22.90 -40.13
CA LEU A 145 13.84 -21.77 -39.41
C LEU A 145 14.40 -21.66 -37.98
N MET A 146 14.60 -22.78 -37.29
CA MET A 146 15.21 -22.81 -35.96
C MET A 146 16.66 -22.31 -36.00
N ARG A 147 17.45 -22.71 -36.99
CA ARG A 147 18.82 -22.23 -37.15
C ARG A 147 18.86 -20.73 -37.47
N PHE A 148 17.97 -20.28 -38.35
CA PHE A 148 17.82 -18.86 -38.67
C PHE A 148 17.39 -18.04 -37.45
N SER A 149 16.45 -18.54 -36.65
CA SER A 149 16.02 -17.86 -35.43
C SER A 149 17.13 -17.82 -34.39
N LEU A 150 17.87 -18.92 -34.17
CA LEU A 150 19.03 -18.91 -33.28
C LEU A 150 20.06 -17.87 -33.73
N TRP A 151 20.38 -17.81 -35.02
CA TRP A 151 21.29 -16.80 -35.56
C TRP A 151 20.78 -15.35 -35.42
N ALA A 152 19.48 -15.13 -35.62
CA ALA A 152 18.88 -13.79 -35.56
C ALA A 152 18.79 -13.24 -34.13
N PHE A 153 18.63 -14.11 -33.13
CA PHE A 153 18.40 -13.73 -31.74
C PHE A 153 19.60 -13.99 -30.81
N ILE A 154 20.56 -14.82 -31.22
CA ILE A 154 21.74 -15.20 -30.43
C ILE A 154 22.99 -14.88 -31.25
N GLN A 155 23.94 -14.17 -30.65
CA GLN A 155 25.18 -13.81 -31.33
C GLN A 155 26.05 -15.05 -31.59
N ALA A 156 26.90 -14.98 -32.61
CA ALA A 156 27.86 -16.03 -32.91
C ALA A 156 29.10 -15.89 -32.01
N PRO A 157 29.70 -16.99 -31.51
CA PRO A 157 29.49 -18.39 -31.92
C PRO A 157 28.42 -19.19 -31.11
N GLU A 158 27.67 -18.56 -30.22
CA GLU A 158 26.78 -19.24 -29.26
C GLU A 158 25.53 -19.86 -29.91
N ASP A 159 25.05 -19.28 -31.00
CA ASP A 159 23.98 -19.83 -31.84
C ASP A 159 24.26 -21.27 -32.28
N LYS A 160 25.50 -21.55 -32.67
CA LYS A 160 25.97 -22.89 -33.09
C LYS A 160 26.03 -23.86 -31.93
N LEU A 161 26.52 -23.42 -30.76
CA LEU A 161 26.61 -24.27 -29.57
C LEU A 161 25.23 -24.74 -29.09
N ILE A 162 24.23 -23.86 -29.09
CA ILE A 162 22.86 -24.21 -28.71
C ILE A 162 22.24 -25.16 -29.73
N TYR A 163 22.50 -24.93 -31.02
CA TYR A 163 22.04 -25.81 -32.09
C TYR A 163 22.66 -27.22 -32.00
N GLU A 164 23.97 -27.31 -31.77
CA GLU A 164 24.70 -28.58 -31.61
C GLU A 164 24.26 -29.33 -30.34
N LEU A 165 24.07 -28.60 -29.23
CA LEU A 165 23.53 -29.17 -27.99
C LEU A 165 22.13 -29.75 -28.21
N PHE A 166 21.25 -29.02 -28.91
CA PHE A 166 19.91 -29.52 -29.23
C PHE A 166 19.99 -30.82 -30.06
N GLN A 167 20.87 -30.89 -31.06
CA GLN A 167 21.06 -32.08 -31.88
C GLN A 167 21.65 -33.28 -31.11
N SER A 168 22.32 -33.04 -29.99
CA SER A 168 22.85 -34.10 -29.12
C SER A 168 21.78 -34.82 -28.29
N GLY A 169 20.51 -34.42 -28.41
CA GLY A 169 19.38 -35.00 -27.69
C GLY A 169 19.23 -36.51 -27.93
N ARG A 170 18.92 -37.25 -26.87
CA ARG A 170 18.59 -38.67 -26.92
C ARG A 170 17.42 -38.96 -26.00
N VAL A 171 16.49 -39.80 -26.46
CA VAL A 171 15.33 -40.18 -25.68
C VAL A 171 15.45 -41.63 -25.25
N GLN A 172 15.47 -41.88 -23.94
CA GLN A 172 15.55 -43.23 -23.37
C GLN A 172 14.72 -43.29 -22.10
N GLN A 173 13.87 -44.31 -21.96
CA GLN A 173 13.01 -44.51 -20.78
C GLN A 173 12.22 -43.25 -20.42
N GLN A 174 11.55 -42.65 -21.43
CA GLN A 174 10.81 -41.39 -21.29
C GLN A 174 11.62 -40.24 -20.65
N THR A 175 12.93 -40.21 -20.88
CA THR A 175 13.82 -39.13 -20.46
C THR A 175 14.56 -38.60 -21.68
N LEU A 176 14.47 -37.28 -21.92
CA LEU A 176 15.21 -36.58 -22.96
C LEU A 176 16.52 -36.06 -22.36
N SER A 177 17.65 -36.53 -22.89
CA SER A 177 18.98 -36.18 -22.41
C SER A 177 19.77 -35.46 -23.48
N PHE A 178 20.34 -34.29 -23.16
CA PHE A 178 21.28 -33.58 -24.03
C PHE A 178 22.70 -33.77 -23.54
N HIS A 179 23.63 -34.07 -24.45
CA HIS A 179 25.01 -34.43 -24.14
C HIS A 179 25.97 -33.32 -24.58
N LYS A 180 26.45 -32.53 -23.61
CA LYS A 180 27.52 -31.55 -23.86
C LYS A 180 28.85 -32.30 -24.01
N GLN A 181 29.44 -32.23 -25.20
CA GLN A 181 30.80 -32.72 -25.47
C GLN A 181 31.86 -31.69 -25.07
N GLN A 182 33.07 -32.16 -24.75
CA GLN A 182 34.18 -31.33 -24.25
C GLN A 182 34.60 -30.19 -25.19
N ALA A 183 34.37 -30.33 -26.50
CA ALA A 183 34.67 -29.31 -27.50
C ALA A 183 33.72 -28.09 -27.45
N MET A 184 32.55 -28.21 -26.80
CA MET A 184 31.57 -27.13 -26.66
C MET A 184 31.89 -26.27 -25.42
N ARG A 185 32.92 -25.42 -25.50
CA ARG A 185 33.26 -24.46 -24.44
C ARG A 185 32.39 -23.20 -24.55
N ILE A 186 31.69 -22.85 -23.47
CA ILE A 186 30.92 -21.61 -23.35
C ILE A 186 31.80 -20.57 -22.67
N ARG A 187 31.96 -19.38 -23.27
CA ARG A 187 32.75 -18.30 -22.67
C ARG A 187 32.13 -17.86 -21.33
N PRO A 188 32.94 -17.51 -20.31
CA PRO A 188 32.43 -17.06 -19.00
C PRO A 188 31.66 -15.74 -19.07
N GLU A 189 31.78 -14.95 -20.14
CA GLU A 189 30.94 -13.77 -20.40
C GLU A 189 29.46 -14.15 -20.58
N LEU A 190 29.18 -15.36 -21.07
CA LEU A 190 27.82 -15.89 -21.15
C LEU A 190 27.26 -16.25 -19.77
N ALA A 191 28.11 -16.56 -18.76
CA ALA A 191 27.74 -17.05 -17.41
C ALA A 191 26.67 -16.20 -16.70
N ALA A 192 26.53 -14.93 -17.11
CA ALA A 192 25.56 -13.96 -16.61
C ALA A 192 24.15 -14.09 -17.20
N VAL A 193 24.07 -14.46 -18.48
CA VAL A 193 22.90 -14.31 -19.35
C VAL A 193 21.79 -15.32 -19.04
N VAL A 194 22.13 -16.46 -18.44
CA VAL A 194 21.16 -17.50 -18.08
C VAL A 194 20.95 -17.59 -16.56
N SER A 195 21.89 -17.08 -15.75
CA SER A 195 21.65 -16.82 -14.33
C SER A 195 20.73 -15.63 -14.06
N GLY A 196 20.54 -14.76 -15.05
CA GLY A 196 19.54 -13.70 -15.08
C GLY A 196 18.68 -13.84 -16.33
N GLY A 197 17.62 -14.64 -16.23
CA GLY A 197 16.52 -14.86 -17.18
C GLY A 197 16.67 -14.35 -18.62
N ILE A 198 16.66 -15.29 -19.56
CA ILE A 198 16.34 -15.17 -21.00
C ILE A 198 17.06 -14.02 -21.74
N ASN A 199 17.94 -14.38 -22.65
CA ASN A 199 18.64 -13.49 -23.58
C ASN A 199 17.64 -12.59 -24.34
N LEU A 200 17.37 -11.40 -23.79
CA LEU A 200 16.60 -10.35 -24.45
C LEU A 200 17.53 -9.69 -25.45
N GLY A 201 17.26 -9.92 -26.74
CA GLY A 201 18.00 -9.31 -27.82
C GLY A 201 18.07 -7.79 -27.68
N VAL A 202 19.23 -7.30 -27.26
CA VAL A 202 19.61 -5.86 -27.27
C VAL A 202 19.69 -5.32 -28.71
N GLY A 203 19.44 -6.16 -29.73
CA GLY A 203 19.63 -5.86 -31.15
C GLY A 203 18.55 -5.02 -31.84
N THR A 204 17.44 -4.66 -31.17
CA THR A 204 16.40 -3.82 -31.79
C THR A 204 16.00 -2.62 -30.94
N LEU A 205 16.97 -1.81 -30.52
CA LEU A 205 16.77 -0.41 -30.12
C LEU A 205 16.67 0.52 -31.35
N GLN A 206 16.04 0.08 -32.45
CA GLN A 206 15.98 0.86 -33.71
C GLN A 206 15.01 2.07 -33.68
N GLY A 207 14.49 2.45 -32.51
CA GLY A 207 13.52 3.56 -32.39
C GLY A 207 13.89 4.68 -31.42
N ARG A 208 14.96 4.54 -30.61
CA ARG A 208 15.44 5.56 -29.67
C ARG A 208 16.94 5.68 -29.90
N GLY A 209 17.44 6.88 -30.21
CA GLY A 209 18.84 7.12 -30.63
C GLY A 209 19.90 6.57 -29.65
N ALA A 210 21.18 6.72 -30.01
CA ALA A 210 22.31 6.18 -29.24
C ALA A 210 22.16 6.40 -27.71
N PRO A 211 22.41 5.36 -26.88
CA PRO A 211 22.36 5.46 -25.42
C PRO A 211 23.25 6.59 -24.88
N LEU A 212 22.73 7.33 -23.89
CA LEU A 212 23.44 8.45 -23.26
C LEU A 212 24.45 7.94 -22.21
N PRO A 213 25.53 8.69 -21.93
CA PRO A 213 26.54 8.33 -20.92
C PRO A 213 25.94 8.25 -19.50
N LEU A 214 26.39 7.29 -18.70
CA LEU A 214 25.93 7.09 -17.30
C LEU A 214 26.78 7.86 -16.28
N GLU A 215 28.03 8.16 -16.65
CA GLU A 215 29.05 8.82 -15.82
C GLU A 215 28.53 10.10 -15.16
N PRO A 216 27.81 11.01 -15.87
CA PRO A 216 27.33 12.24 -15.23
C PRO A 216 26.29 11.99 -14.13
N TYR A 217 25.47 10.94 -14.25
CA TYR A 217 24.50 10.58 -13.21
C TYR A 217 25.16 9.87 -12.04
N PHE A 218 26.20 9.06 -12.29
CA PHE A 218 27.01 8.47 -11.22
C PHE A 218 27.74 9.53 -10.39
N GLU A 219 28.23 10.59 -11.01
CA GLU A 219 28.80 11.73 -10.29
C GLU A 219 27.78 12.37 -9.34
N VAL A 220 26.57 12.67 -9.83
CA VAL A 220 25.51 13.26 -8.98
C VAL A 220 25.13 12.31 -7.83
N LEU A 221 24.96 11.02 -8.08
CA LEU A 221 24.66 10.04 -7.02
C LEU A 221 25.78 9.95 -5.98
N THR A 222 27.04 10.02 -6.40
CA THR A 222 28.20 10.03 -5.51
C THR A 222 28.19 11.25 -4.59
N GLU A 223 27.92 12.43 -5.13
CA GLU A 223 27.87 13.67 -4.34
C GLU A 223 26.66 13.70 -3.39
N LEU A 224 25.49 13.21 -3.83
CA LEU A 224 24.31 13.07 -2.97
C LEU A 224 24.56 12.13 -1.78
N ALA A 225 25.19 10.97 -2.03
CA ALA A 225 25.49 10.00 -0.98
C ALA A 225 26.48 10.54 0.06
N LYS A 226 27.48 11.33 -0.38
CA LYS A 226 28.41 12.02 0.52
C LYS A 226 27.74 13.13 1.33
N ALA A 227 26.88 13.93 0.69
CA ALA A 227 26.20 15.05 1.34
C ALA A 227 25.12 14.61 2.34
N HIS A 228 24.50 13.45 2.09
CA HIS A 228 23.38 12.94 2.88
C HIS A 228 23.58 11.46 3.29
N PRO A 229 24.58 11.16 4.15
CA PRO A 229 24.95 9.78 4.47
C PRO A 229 23.84 8.99 5.20
N GLU A 230 22.94 9.67 5.91
CA GLU A 230 21.81 9.04 6.60
C GLU A 230 20.59 8.84 5.69
N GLN A 231 20.58 9.42 4.49
CA GLN A 231 19.41 9.38 3.62
C GLN A 231 19.29 8.02 2.93
N ARG A 232 18.16 7.36 3.18
CA ARG A 232 17.84 6.03 2.63
C ARG A 232 16.59 6.02 1.76
N GLN A 233 15.84 7.11 1.65
CA GLN A 233 14.62 7.13 0.83
C GLN A 233 14.95 7.06 -0.67
N LEU A 234 14.43 6.06 -1.39
CA LEU A 234 14.56 5.96 -2.85
C LEU A 234 13.98 7.19 -3.55
N ALA A 235 12.86 7.71 -3.03
CA ALA A 235 12.20 8.90 -3.54
C ALA A 235 13.14 10.12 -3.57
N PHE A 236 14.01 10.30 -2.57
CA PHE A 236 14.99 11.39 -2.54
C PHE A 236 15.92 11.32 -3.75
N TYR A 237 16.60 10.19 -3.93
CA TYR A 237 17.56 10.02 -5.02
C TYR A 237 16.88 10.08 -6.38
N LEU A 238 15.72 9.43 -6.53
CA LEU A 238 14.94 9.47 -7.76
C LEU A 238 14.50 10.90 -8.12
N GLN A 239 14.05 11.69 -7.15
CA GLN A 239 13.67 13.08 -7.37
C GLN A 239 14.86 13.91 -7.86
N GLN A 240 16.04 13.77 -7.24
CA GLN A 240 17.24 14.48 -7.69
C GLN A 240 17.69 14.02 -9.08
N MET A 241 17.61 12.72 -9.38
CA MET A 241 17.92 12.19 -10.71
C MET A 241 16.99 12.75 -11.79
N LEU A 242 15.70 12.90 -11.50
CA LEU A 242 14.76 13.52 -12.43
C LEU A 242 15.02 15.03 -12.59
N ARG A 243 15.39 15.73 -11.53
CA ARG A 243 15.79 17.16 -11.61
C ARG A 243 17.01 17.34 -12.50
N GLU A 244 18.01 16.47 -12.34
CA GLU A 244 19.21 16.46 -13.17
C GLU A 244 18.88 16.16 -14.63
N ALA A 245 18.02 15.16 -14.87
CA ALA A 245 17.54 14.85 -16.22
C ALA A 245 16.77 16.02 -16.87
N MET A 246 16.00 16.79 -16.09
CA MET A 246 15.32 18.00 -16.58
C MET A 246 16.31 19.12 -16.90
N HIS A 247 17.35 19.27 -16.08
CA HIS A 247 18.40 20.26 -16.30
C HIS A 247 19.18 19.97 -17.60
N ARG A 248 19.50 18.70 -17.85
CA ARG A 248 20.25 18.25 -19.04
C ARG A 248 19.40 18.13 -20.30
N GLY A 249 18.18 17.64 -20.15
CA GLY A 249 17.45 17.03 -21.26
C GLY A 249 16.72 17.98 -22.18
N GLY A 250 16.23 19.12 -21.73
CA GLY A 250 15.37 19.98 -22.56
C GLY A 250 14.25 19.17 -23.26
N ASP A 251 14.26 19.14 -24.60
CA ASP A 251 13.33 18.36 -25.45
C ASP A 251 13.63 16.85 -25.49
N SER A 252 14.77 16.41 -24.95
CA SER A 252 15.18 15.01 -24.84
C SER A 252 15.01 14.41 -23.44
N PHE A 253 14.20 15.06 -22.59
CA PHE A 253 13.97 14.65 -21.20
C PHE A 253 13.70 13.16 -21.00
N GLU A 254 12.87 12.51 -21.84
CA GLU A 254 12.57 11.09 -21.68
C GLU A 254 13.83 10.19 -21.75
N ARG A 255 14.79 10.57 -22.60
CA ARG A 255 16.05 9.82 -22.74
C ARG A 255 16.94 10.04 -21.53
N GLU A 256 17.08 11.29 -21.11
CA GLU A 256 17.85 11.63 -19.90
C GLU A 256 17.25 10.97 -18.64
N ALA A 257 15.93 11.02 -18.47
CA ALA A 257 15.24 10.40 -17.35
C ALA A 257 15.39 8.87 -17.36
N SER A 258 15.36 8.24 -18.54
CA SER A 258 15.65 6.80 -18.67
C SER A 258 17.08 6.48 -18.23
N THR A 259 18.07 7.28 -18.67
CA THR A 259 19.47 7.11 -18.29
C THR A 259 19.69 7.34 -16.79
N ALA A 260 19.05 8.35 -16.21
CA ALA A 260 19.11 8.64 -14.79
C ALA A 260 18.54 7.48 -13.94
N LEU A 261 17.40 6.93 -14.36
CA LEU A 261 16.80 5.76 -13.70
C LEU A 261 17.67 4.50 -13.84
N TRP A 262 18.33 4.34 -14.99
CA TRP A 262 19.28 3.25 -15.24
C TRP A 262 20.50 3.35 -14.31
N ALA A 263 21.08 4.55 -14.17
CA ALA A 263 22.19 4.81 -13.26
C ALA A 263 21.79 4.56 -11.79
N LEU A 264 20.60 5.01 -11.39
CA LEU A 264 20.07 4.76 -10.05
C LEU A 264 19.88 3.25 -9.77
N ALA A 265 19.33 2.50 -10.73
CA ALA A 265 19.13 1.06 -10.57
C ALA A 265 20.45 0.27 -10.50
N ILE A 266 21.47 0.64 -11.29
CA ILE A 266 22.81 0.05 -11.20
C ILE A 266 23.42 0.27 -9.81
N SER A 267 23.24 1.48 -9.26
CA SER A 267 23.88 1.89 -7.99
C SER A 267 23.14 1.36 -6.76
N ALA A 268 21.81 1.32 -6.80
CA ALA A 268 20.97 0.99 -5.65
C ALA A 268 20.42 -0.45 -5.62
N ALA A 269 20.32 -1.12 -6.79
CA ALA A 269 19.77 -2.47 -6.88
C ALA A 269 20.83 -3.52 -7.22
N ASP A 270 21.46 -3.42 -8.39
CA ASP A 270 22.41 -4.44 -8.85
C ASP A 270 23.43 -3.92 -9.87
N ARG A 271 24.70 -3.95 -9.49
CA ARG A 271 25.83 -3.57 -10.36
C ARG A 271 25.88 -4.39 -11.66
N ARG A 272 25.32 -5.61 -11.69
CA ARG A 272 25.29 -6.45 -12.89
C ARG A 272 24.52 -5.82 -14.05
N PHE A 273 23.64 -4.85 -13.79
CA PHE A 273 22.92 -4.13 -14.83
C PHE A 273 23.82 -3.29 -15.75
N LEU A 274 25.06 -2.99 -15.34
CA LEU A 274 26.07 -2.39 -16.22
C LEU A 274 26.27 -3.18 -17.51
N ARG A 275 26.11 -4.51 -17.47
CA ARG A 275 26.32 -5.39 -18.63
C ARG A 275 25.30 -5.19 -19.76
N PHE A 276 24.17 -4.56 -19.45
CA PHE A 276 23.14 -4.20 -20.44
C PHE A 276 23.23 -2.73 -20.86
N SER A 277 24.28 -2.02 -20.44
CA SER A 277 24.60 -0.65 -20.87
C SER A 277 25.70 -0.65 -21.94
N ASN A 278 25.95 0.50 -22.56
CA ASN A 278 26.85 0.65 -23.72
C ASN A 278 28.37 0.51 -23.42
N GLY A 279 28.76 -0.14 -22.33
CA GLY A 279 30.14 -0.62 -22.13
C GLY A 279 31.21 0.46 -21.94
N THR A 280 30.86 1.73 -21.74
CA THR A 280 31.84 2.82 -21.52
C THR A 280 32.29 2.94 -20.06
N VAL A 281 31.52 2.39 -19.11
CA VAL A 281 31.74 2.58 -17.67
C VAL A 281 32.25 1.31 -17.00
N SER A 282 33.31 1.44 -16.20
CA SER A 282 33.86 0.34 -15.41
C SER A 282 33.08 0.13 -14.10
N ALA A 283 33.19 -1.07 -13.52
CA ALA A 283 32.48 -1.40 -12.29
C ALA A 283 32.93 -0.55 -11.09
N GLU A 284 34.18 -0.06 -11.11
CA GLU A 284 34.73 0.80 -10.05
C GLU A 284 34.10 2.21 -10.04
N GLN A 285 33.54 2.66 -11.17
CA GLN A 285 32.91 3.98 -11.28
C GLN A 285 31.47 4.00 -10.75
N VAL A 286 30.91 2.84 -10.39
CA VAL A 286 29.54 2.78 -9.87
C VAL A 286 29.48 3.24 -8.41
N PRO A 287 28.66 4.25 -8.09
CA PRO A 287 28.49 4.76 -6.74
C PRO A 287 28.06 3.68 -5.75
N GLU A 288 28.59 3.74 -4.54
CA GLU A 288 28.12 2.92 -3.42
C GLU A 288 27.05 3.68 -2.65
N LEU A 289 25.79 3.31 -2.89
CA LEU A 289 24.66 3.86 -2.16
C LEU A 289 24.33 2.98 -0.94
N PRO A 290 23.85 3.57 0.17
CA PRO A 290 23.26 2.77 1.23
C PRO A 290 22.03 2.01 0.68
N PRO A 291 21.61 0.91 1.34
CA PRO A 291 20.37 0.23 0.97
C PRO A 291 19.20 1.21 0.99
N LEU A 292 18.63 1.46 -0.18
CA LEU A 292 17.51 2.39 -0.34
C LEU A 292 16.19 1.72 0.05
N LEU A 293 15.27 2.53 0.55
CA LEU A 293 13.96 2.17 1.05
C LEU A 293 12.89 2.89 0.23
N LEU A 294 11.85 2.18 -0.18
CA LEU A 294 10.65 2.72 -0.78
C LEU A 294 9.50 2.43 0.19
N SER A 295 8.82 3.46 0.68
CA SER A 295 7.83 3.33 1.76
C SER A 295 8.36 2.54 2.96
N GLY A 296 9.60 2.85 3.37
CA GLY A 296 10.28 2.21 4.51
C GLY A 296 10.81 0.80 4.25
N ARG A 297 10.58 0.21 3.07
CA ARG A 297 10.92 -1.18 2.73
C ARG A 297 11.99 -1.29 1.64
N ARG A 298 13.03 -2.11 1.88
CA ARG A 298 14.13 -2.32 0.92
C ARG A 298 13.71 -3.20 -0.25
N ASP A 299 12.96 -4.26 0.04
CA ASP A 299 12.37 -5.17 -0.93
C ASP A 299 11.52 -4.43 -1.96
N LEU A 300 10.67 -3.48 -1.54
CA LEU A 300 9.87 -2.67 -2.47
C LEU A 300 10.73 -1.79 -3.39
N ALA A 301 11.81 -1.20 -2.86
CA ALA A 301 12.76 -0.44 -3.67
C ALA A 301 13.41 -1.32 -4.75
N LEU A 302 13.76 -2.56 -4.41
CA LEU A 302 14.31 -3.52 -5.37
C LEU A 302 13.24 -3.94 -6.41
N HIS A 303 12.03 -4.28 -5.98
CA HIS A 303 10.92 -4.62 -6.89
C HIS A 303 10.64 -3.51 -7.91
N PHE A 304 10.62 -2.25 -7.45
CA PHE A 304 10.49 -1.07 -8.30
C PHE A 304 11.64 -0.95 -9.32
N LEU A 305 12.90 -0.97 -8.85
CA LEU A 305 14.08 -0.76 -9.70
C LEU A 305 14.31 -1.90 -10.69
N TYR A 306 14.21 -3.16 -10.26
CA TYR A 306 14.34 -4.32 -11.18
C TYR A 306 13.28 -4.27 -12.28
N SER A 307 12.03 -3.96 -11.92
CA SER A 307 10.93 -3.92 -12.89
C SER A 307 11.07 -2.77 -13.89
N ALA A 308 11.56 -1.61 -13.44
CA ALA A 308 11.91 -0.49 -14.31
C ALA A 308 13.01 -0.86 -15.32
N VAL A 309 14.09 -1.51 -14.85
CA VAL A 309 15.19 -2.01 -15.69
C VAL A 309 14.71 -3.02 -16.74
N ILE A 310 13.93 -4.03 -16.32
CA ILE A 310 13.40 -5.03 -17.24
C ILE A 310 12.49 -4.37 -18.29
N LYS A 311 11.70 -3.36 -17.91
CA LYS A 311 10.85 -2.62 -18.86
C LYS A 311 11.65 -1.76 -19.83
N MET A 312 12.82 -1.26 -19.45
CA MET A 312 13.69 -0.46 -20.32
C MET A 312 14.43 -1.35 -21.35
N VAL A 313 14.76 -2.60 -21.03
CA VAL A 313 15.45 -3.55 -21.95
C VAL A 313 14.47 -4.42 -22.74
N GLY A 314 13.31 -4.73 -22.17
CA GLY A 314 12.37 -5.72 -22.70
C GLY A 314 10.94 -5.20 -22.88
N ASN A 315 10.04 -6.12 -23.26
CA ASN A 315 8.63 -5.81 -23.39
C ASN A 315 7.96 -5.76 -22.00
N GLN A 316 6.98 -4.85 -21.83
CA GLN A 316 6.14 -4.71 -20.63
C GLN A 316 5.51 -6.02 -20.18
N GLN A 317 4.90 -6.76 -21.11
CA GLN A 317 4.17 -7.98 -20.75
C GLN A 317 5.10 -8.99 -20.08
N LEU A 318 6.36 -9.07 -20.54
CA LEU A 318 7.36 -9.96 -19.96
C LEU A 318 7.75 -9.53 -18.54
N ALA A 319 7.95 -8.22 -18.30
CA ALA A 319 8.28 -7.70 -16.98
C ALA A 319 7.20 -8.04 -15.93
N ILE A 320 5.93 -7.86 -16.29
CA ILE A 320 4.79 -8.18 -15.41
C ILE A 320 4.72 -9.68 -15.12
N GLN A 321 4.90 -10.55 -16.13
CA GLN A 321 4.82 -11.99 -15.94
C GLN A 321 5.98 -12.55 -15.12
N ILE A 322 7.21 -12.03 -15.30
CA ILE A 322 8.35 -12.44 -14.47
C ILE A 322 8.10 -12.10 -12.99
N GLY A 323 7.58 -10.90 -12.70
CA GLY A 323 7.18 -10.53 -11.35
C GLY A 323 6.13 -11.49 -10.77
N ALA A 324 5.05 -11.75 -11.51
CA ALA A 324 3.99 -12.66 -11.06
C ALA A 324 4.46 -14.11 -10.83
N LEU A 325 5.40 -14.60 -11.65
CA LEU A 325 6.00 -15.92 -11.47
C LEU A 325 6.86 -15.98 -10.21
N LYS A 326 7.60 -14.92 -9.88
CA LYS A 326 8.33 -14.81 -8.62
C LYS A 326 7.36 -14.93 -7.44
N GLU A 327 6.30 -14.14 -7.42
CA GLU A 327 5.29 -14.18 -6.34
C GLU A 327 4.66 -15.56 -6.20
N LEU A 328 4.37 -16.24 -7.31
CA LEU A 328 3.86 -17.61 -7.28
C LEU A 328 4.88 -18.62 -6.75
N SER A 329 6.16 -18.46 -7.07
CA SER A 329 7.23 -19.28 -6.50
C SER A 329 7.34 -19.08 -4.99
N ASP A 330 7.23 -17.84 -4.52
CA ASP A 330 7.31 -17.49 -3.11
C ASP A 330 6.08 -17.99 -2.31
N ALA A 331 4.94 -18.21 -2.97
CA ALA A 331 3.73 -18.78 -2.40
C ALA A 331 3.85 -20.25 -1.91
N GLY A 332 4.87 -20.99 -2.35
CA GLY A 332 5.00 -22.40 -1.95
C GLY A 332 5.79 -22.62 -0.67
N SER A 333 5.90 -23.89 -0.26
CA SER A 333 6.51 -24.28 1.02
C SER A 333 7.93 -23.73 1.19
N GLY A 334 8.15 -22.94 2.23
CA GLY A 334 9.45 -22.33 2.57
C GLY A 334 9.75 -21.00 1.87
N GLY A 335 8.84 -20.48 1.05
CA GLY A 335 8.91 -19.12 0.50
C GLY A 335 8.25 -18.08 1.42
N SER A 336 8.35 -16.81 1.06
CA SER A 336 7.78 -15.67 1.81
C SER A 336 6.26 -15.51 1.65
N GLY A 337 5.63 -16.24 0.72
CA GLY A 337 4.24 -16.08 0.32
C GLY A 337 4.07 -15.15 -0.90
N PHE A 338 2.91 -15.25 -1.57
CA PHE A 338 2.53 -14.35 -2.67
C PHE A 338 2.21 -12.95 -2.11
N SER A 339 2.78 -11.91 -2.72
CA SER A 339 2.66 -10.52 -2.24
C SER A 339 2.09 -9.56 -3.29
N PHE A 340 0.88 -9.05 -3.05
CA PHE A 340 0.32 -7.98 -3.88
C PHE A 340 1.01 -6.64 -3.66
N VAL A 341 1.65 -6.46 -2.50
CA VAL A 341 2.52 -5.30 -2.21
C VAL A 341 3.72 -5.29 -3.16
N ASP A 342 4.38 -6.43 -3.35
CA ASP A 342 5.50 -6.57 -4.28
C ASP A 342 5.03 -6.37 -5.74
N MET A 343 3.84 -6.86 -6.08
CA MET A 343 3.23 -6.58 -7.39
C MET A 343 2.96 -5.09 -7.61
N ALA A 344 2.52 -4.35 -6.59
CA ALA A 344 2.31 -2.91 -6.68
C ALA A 344 3.63 -2.16 -6.93
N ALA A 345 4.71 -2.50 -6.21
CA ALA A 345 6.04 -1.94 -6.44
C ALA A 345 6.58 -2.27 -7.84
N ASN A 346 6.43 -3.52 -8.29
CA ASN A 346 6.81 -3.94 -9.65
C ASN A 346 6.09 -3.11 -10.72
N LYS A 347 4.75 -3.01 -10.61
CA LYS A 347 3.94 -2.24 -11.56
C LYS A 347 4.26 -0.75 -11.51
N ALA A 348 4.54 -0.18 -10.33
CA ALA A 348 4.96 1.22 -10.19
C ALA A 348 6.28 1.52 -10.93
N GLY A 349 7.27 0.63 -10.85
CA GLY A 349 8.52 0.76 -11.60
C GLY A 349 8.33 0.70 -13.12
N ILE A 350 7.46 -0.23 -13.59
CA ILE A 350 7.08 -0.32 -15.01
C ILE A 350 6.35 0.95 -15.45
N TRP A 351 5.42 1.43 -14.62
CA TRP A 351 4.59 2.60 -14.89
C TRP A 351 5.42 3.88 -15.00
N MET A 352 6.41 4.08 -14.12
CA MET A 352 7.35 5.19 -14.21
C MET A 352 8.02 5.28 -15.58
N VAL A 353 8.57 4.15 -16.07
CA VAL A 353 9.25 4.09 -17.37
C VAL A 353 8.27 4.38 -18.53
N GLN A 354 7.02 3.96 -18.41
CA GLN A 354 5.98 4.24 -19.42
C GLN A 354 5.57 5.71 -19.44
N GLN A 355 5.55 6.35 -18.27
CA GLN A 355 5.01 7.69 -18.07
C GLN A 355 6.09 8.78 -18.02
N LEU A 356 7.35 8.48 -18.38
CA LEU A 356 8.43 9.46 -18.39
C LEU A 356 8.05 10.75 -19.13
N GLY A 357 7.37 10.64 -20.27
CA GLY A 357 6.90 11.81 -21.04
C GLY A 357 5.79 12.62 -20.38
N ASN A 358 5.08 12.03 -19.41
CA ASN A 358 3.93 12.62 -18.72
C ASN A 358 4.26 13.08 -17.29
N ILE A 359 5.53 13.03 -16.86
CA ILE A 359 5.95 13.50 -15.54
C ILE A 359 5.67 15.01 -15.40
N ASP A 360 4.89 15.37 -14.38
CA ASP A 360 4.68 16.75 -13.96
C ASP A 360 5.98 17.32 -13.37
N ARG A 361 6.66 18.10 -14.20
CA ARG A 361 7.93 18.75 -13.86
C ARG A 361 7.79 19.66 -12.64
N LYS A 362 6.65 20.32 -12.44
CA LYS A 362 6.45 21.23 -11.31
C LYS A 362 6.51 20.46 -9.99
N GLN A 363 5.82 19.32 -9.92
CA GLN A 363 5.80 18.47 -8.72
C GLN A 363 7.20 17.97 -8.34
N VAL A 364 8.05 17.63 -9.33
CA VAL A 364 9.44 17.22 -9.08
C VAL A 364 10.25 18.31 -8.34
N PHE A 365 9.96 19.60 -8.54
CA PHE A 365 10.64 20.70 -7.85
C PHE A 365 9.93 21.19 -6.59
N THR A 366 8.60 21.09 -6.51
CA THR A 366 7.83 21.71 -5.41
C THR A 366 7.47 20.77 -4.28
N LEU A 367 7.38 19.46 -4.52
CA LEU A 367 7.04 18.50 -3.47
C LEU A 367 8.26 18.21 -2.60
N ASP A 368 8.02 18.07 -1.29
CA ASP A 368 8.99 17.43 -0.40
C ASP A 368 9.17 15.94 -0.76
N THR A 369 10.19 15.28 -0.19
CA THR A 369 10.52 13.90 -0.55
C THR A 369 9.38 12.93 -0.31
N ASP A 370 8.64 13.08 0.79
CA ASP A 370 7.57 12.17 1.15
C ASP A 370 6.38 12.38 0.19
N ASP A 371 6.01 13.64 -0.09
CA ASP A 371 4.99 14.03 -1.08
C ASP A 371 5.35 13.59 -2.49
N PHE A 372 6.64 13.64 -2.84
CA PHE A 372 7.13 13.06 -4.08
C PHE A 372 7.00 11.54 -4.11
N GLU A 373 7.32 10.81 -3.03
CA GLU A 373 7.12 9.34 -2.97
C GLU A 373 5.66 8.97 -3.25
N ALA A 374 4.73 9.66 -2.58
CA ALA A 374 3.30 9.44 -2.76
C ALA A 374 2.79 9.82 -4.17
N ALA A 375 3.52 10.69 -4.87
CA ALA A 375 3.17 11.08 -6.23
C ALA A 375 3.48 9.99 -7.26
N PHE A 376 4.42 9.05 -6.98
CA PHE A 376 4.80 7.99 -7.92
C PHE A 376 4.62 6.54 -7.42
N MET A 377 4.48 6.32 -6.11
CA MET A 377 4.24 5.02 -5.52
C MET A 377 2.78 4.92 -5.05
N PRO A 378 2.00 3.93 -5.53
CA PRO A 378 0.64 3.75 -5.06
C PRO A 378 0.65 3.27 -3.61
N ILE A 379 -0.42 3.61 -2.88
CA ILE A 379 -0.64 3.08 -1.54
C ILE A 379 -0.85 1.57 -1.60
N TRP A 380 -0.29 0.87 -0.63
CA TRP A 380 -0.10 -0.58 -0.70
C TRP A 380 -0.44 -1.32 0.60
N HIS A 381 -0.55 -0.64 1.75
CA HIS A 381 -0.63 -1.30 3.06
C HIS A 381 -1.92 -2.09 3.31
N ASP A 382 -2.95 -1.88 2.49
CA ASP A 382 -4.19 -2.67 2.48
C ASP A 382 -4.15 -3.85 1.48
N LEU A 383 -3.03 -4.06 0.79
CA LEU A 383 -2.87 -5.16 -0.16
C LEU A 383 -2.41 -6.43 0.58
N PRO A 384 -2.99 -7.60 0.29
CA PRO A 384 -2.56 -8.86 0.90
C PRO A 384 -1.11 -9.21 0.58
N GLU A 385 -0.37 -9.67 1.59
CA GLU A 385 0.94 -10.27 1.42
C GLU A 385 1.10 -11.55 2.24
N GLY A 386 2.12 -12.35 1.92
CA GLY A 386 2.40 -13.59 2.65
C GLY A 386 1.43 -14.74 2.37
N LEU A 387 0.68 -14.70 1.27
CA LEU A 387 -0.32 -15.73 0.99
C LEU A 387 0.35 -17.03 0.52
N SER A 388 0.10 -18.14 1.23
CA SER A 388 0.45 -19.46 0.70
C SER A 388 -0.34 -19.77 -0.57
N GLU A 389 0.18 -20.64 -1.41
CA GLU A 389 -0.51 -21.09 -2.64
C GLU A 389 -1.92 -21.64 -2.33
N ARG A 390 -2.09 -22.32 -1.19
CA ARG A 390 -3.41 -22.79 -0.77
C ARG A 390 -4.36 -21.63 -0.45
N GLN A 391 -3.89 -20.62 0.28
CA GLN A 391 -4.68 -19.43 0.60
C GLN A 391 -5.03 -18.64 -0.66
N LEU A 392 -4.06 -18.42 -1.56
CA LEU A 392 -4.28 -17.76 -2.85
C LEU A 392 -5.35 -18.48 -3.67
N ASN A 393 -5.28 -19.82 -3.75
CA ASN A 393 -6.28 -20.62 -4.46
C ASN A 393 -7.67 -20.58 -3.81
N GLN A 394 -7.74 -20.72 -2.48
CA GLN A 394 -9.02 -20.80 -1.76
C GLN A 394 -9.71 -19.44 -1.66
N ALA A 395 -8.96 -18.37 -1.41
CA ALA A 395 -9.53 -17.05 -1.14
C ALA A 395 -9.66 -16.18 -2.40
N LEU A 396 -8.74 -16.31 -3.37
CA LEU A 396 -8.69 -15.44 -4.56
C LEU A 396 -8.90 -16.18 -5.89
N GLY A 397 -9.02 -17.51 -5.86
CA GLY A 397 -9.19 -18.36 -7.03
C GLY A 397 -7.89 -18.69 -7.77
N GLY A 398 -6.73 -18.47 -7.14
CA GLY A 398 -5.41 -18.71 -7.71
C GLY A 398 -4.83 -17.48 -8.40
N PRO A 399 -3.63 -17.58 -9.02
CA PRO A 399 -2.95 -16.44 -9.65
C PRO A 399 -3.74 -15.79 -10.79
N ASP A 400 -4.70 -16.50 -11.38
CA ASP A 400 -5.59 -16.00 -12.44
C ASP A 400 -7.06 -15.97 -12.02
N GLY A 401 -7.32 -16.18 -10.73
CA GLY A 401 -8.67 -16.16 -10.20
C GLY A 401 -9.27 -14.75 -10.22
N PRO A 402 -10.61 -14.64 -10.14
CA PRO A 402 -11.30 -13.35 -10.17
C PRO A 402 -10.86 -12.43 -9.02
N GLY A 403 -10.55 -12.97 -7.83
CA GLY A 403 -10.07 -12.18 -6.69
C GLY A 403 -8.69 -11.57 -6.95
N THR A 404 -7.78 -12.35 -7.52
CA THR A 404 -6.45 -11.86 -7.93
C THR A 404 -6.55 -10.77 -9.00
N GLN A 405 -7.43 -10.95 -9.99
CA GLN A 405 -7.65 -9.95 -11.04
C GLN A 405 -8.29 -8.66 -10.51
N ALA A 406 -9.19 -8.76 -9.52
CA ALA A 406 -9.77 -7.59 -8.87
C ALA A 406 -8.69 -6.77 -8.13
N LEU A 407 -7.81 -7.43 -7.37
CA LEU A 407 -6.69 -6.77 -6.69
C LEU A 407 -5.70 -6.14 -7.69
N LEU A 408 -5.40 -6.81 -8.80
CA LEU A 408 -4.53 -6.25 -9.84
C LEU A 408 -5.15 -5.04 -10.54
N THR A 409 -6.44 -5.10 -10.85
CA THR A 409 -7.19 -3.96 -11.39
C THR A 409 -7.13 -2.78 -10.42
N ARG A 410 -7.34 -3.02 -9.11
CA ARG A 410 -7.23 -1.99 -8.09
C ARG A 410 -5.85 -1.33 -8.04
N ILE A 411 -4.77 -2.11 -8.16
CA ILE A 411 -3.40 -1.58 -8.25
C ILE A 411 -3.26 -0.69 -9.49
N GLU A 412 -3.79 -1.11 -10.63
CA GLU A 412 -3.74 -0.34 -11.89
C GLU A 412 -4.53 0.97 -11.80
N GLU A 413 -5.70 0.96 -11.16
CA GLU A 413 -6.48 2.17 -10.89
C GLU A 413 -5.72 3.15 -9.99
N ARG A 414 -5.05 2.65 -8.95
CA ARG A 414 -4.20 3.48 -8.07
C ARG A 414 -3.04 4.10 -8.84
N LEU A 415 -2.38 3.34 -9.70
CA LEU A 415 -1.29 3.83 -10.55
C LEU A 415 -1.75 4.92 -11.52
N ALA A 416 -2.93 4.73 -12.13
CA ALA A 416 -3.54 5.74 -13.00
C ALA A 416 -3.95 7.02 -12.25
N ALA A 417 -4.19 6.94 -10.94
CA ALA A 417 -4.57 8.08 -10.12
C ALA A 417 -3.39 8.92 -9.60
N LEU A 418 -2.15 8.41 -9.70
CA LEU A 418 -0.93 9.04 -9.19
C LEU A 418 -0.72 10.45 -9.77
N SER A 419 -0.45 11.42 -8.89
CA SER A 419 -0.39 12.83 -9.25
C SER A 419 0.84 13.19 -10.09
N LEU A 420 1.94 12.43 -9.98
CA LEU A 420 3.15 12.74 -10.75
C LEU A 420 2.91 12.66 -12.26
N TYR A 421 1.94 11.85 -12.71
CA TYR A 421 1.67 11.63 -14.13
C TYR A 421 0.41 12.35 -14.62
N ARG A 422 -0.15 13.26 -13.81
CA ARG A 422 -1.41 13.97 -14.09
C ARG A 422 -1.23 15.47 -13.94
N ALA A 423 -1.51 16.22 -15.01
CA ALA A 423 -1.40 17.68 -15.01
C ALA A 423 -2.43 18.41 -14.11
N ASP A 424 -3.55 17.77 -13.75
CA ASP A 424 -4.72 18.44 -13.15
C ASP A 424 -5.03 18.05 -11.69
N ALA A 425 -4.11 17.36 -10.99
CA ALA A 425 -4.38 16.82 -9.65
C ALA A 425 -4.16 17.85 -8.53
N LYS A 426 -4.84 19.02 -8.55
CA LYS A 426 -5.03 19.79 -7.32
C LYS A 426 -6.26 19.24 -6.61
N PRO A 427 -6.13 18.63 -5.41
CA PRO A 427 -7.31 18.35 -4.59
C PRO A 427 -7.96 19.69 -4.22
N VAL A 428 -9.06 20.02 -4.90
CA VAL A 428 -9.92 21.13 -4.50
C VAL A 428 -10.66 20.66 -3.27
N ALA A 429 -10.37 21.27 -2.12
CA ALA A 429 -11.11 21.02 -0.90
C ALA A 429 -12.60 21.33 -1.16
N ARG A 430 -13.44 20.30 -1.10
CA ARG A 430 -14.89 20.45 -1.27
C ARG A 430 -15.53 20.66 0.09
N PHE A 431 -15.50 21.90 0.57
CA PHE A 431 -16.34 22.29 1.69
C PHE A 431 -17.79 22.32 1.23
N THR A 432 -18.61 21.38 1.69
CA THR A 432 -20.05 21.54 1.66
C THR A 432 -20.46 22.38 2.87
N ASN A 433 -21.31 23.38 2.65
CA ASN A 433 -22.09 23.97 3.74
C ASN A 433 -23.01 22.85 4.24
N SER A 434 -22.54 22.01 5.14
CA SER A 434 -23.37 20.96 5.70
C SER A 434 -24.32 21.60 6.71
N ASP A 435 -25.62 21.39 6.53
CA ASP A 435 -26.69 21.74 7.47
C ASP A 435 -26.63 20.90 8.76
N ILE A 436 -25.44 20.80 9.37
CA ILE A 436 -25.28 20.12 10.66
C ILE A 436 -25.75 21.10 11.73
N GLU A 437 -26.82 20.72 12.42
CA GLU A 437 -27.38 21.46 13.53
C GLU A 437 -26.30 21.75 14.58
N ARG A 438 -26.08 23.03 14.84
CA ARG A 438 -25.14 23.50 15.85
C ARG A 438 -25.67 23.08 17.23
N LEU A 439 -24.84 22.43 18.03
CA LEU A 439 -25.24 22.11 19.40
C LEU A 439 -25.38 23.39 20.24
N PRO A 440 -26.26 23.38 21.25
CA PRO A 440 -26.36 24.49 22.18
C PRO A 440 -25.01 24.72 22.91
N PRO A 441 -24.80 25.93 23.46
CA PRO A 441 -23.63 26.21 24.30
C PRO A 441 -23.47 25.15 25.39
N PRO A 442 -22.24 24.66 25.64
CA PRO A 442 -22.00 23.65 26.66
C PRO A 442 -22.33 24.22 28.05
N LYS A 443 -22.89 23.37 28.92
CA LYS A 443 -23.25 23.74 30.31
C LYS A 443 -22.37 23.05 31.35
N LEU A 444 -21.73 21.95 30.99
CA LEU A 444 -20.79 21.22 31.83
C LEU A 444 -19.75 20.49 30.99
N THR A 445 -18.65 20.12 31.64
CA THR A 445 -17.59 19.30 31.09
C THR A 445 -17.63 17.94 31.76
N LEU A 446 -17.71 16.86 30.98
CA LEU A 446 -17.59 15.48 31.47
C LEU A 446 -16.21 14.93 31.13
N ILE A 447 -15.57 14.25 32.09
CA ILE A 447 -14.29 13.59 31.86
C ILE A 447 -14.54 12.15 31.41
N ALA A 448 -13.90 11.76 30.31
CA ALA A 448 -14.11 10.49 29.65
C ALA A 448 -12.81 9.72 29.40
N ASP A 449 -12.91 8.40 29.47
CA ASP A 449 -11.93 7.45 28.94
C ASP A 449 -12.65 6.46 28.01
N LEU A 450 -12.41 6.57 26.71
CA LEU A 450 -13.23 5.94 25.67
C LEU A 450 -12.60 4.65 25.12
N HIS A 451 -11.52 4.16 25.72
CA HIS A 451 -10.80 2.98 25.26
C HIS A 451 -10.25 2.18 26.45
N LEU A 452 -10.90 1.07 26.80
CA LEU A 452 -10.57 0.23 27.95
C LEU A 452 -10.74 -1.27 27.65
N HIS A 453 -9.85 -2.09 28.21
CA HIS A 453 -9.88 -3.54 28.08
C HIS A 453 -10.12 -4.24 29.42
N SER A 454 -10.88 -5.33 29.38
CA SER A 454 -11.24 -6.11 30.55
C SER A 454 -10.82 -7.57 30.38
N ARG A 455 -11.22 -8.43 31.32
CA ARG A 455 -10.98 -9.88 31.25
C ARG A 455 -11.75 -10.59 30.12
N PHE A 456 -12.61 -9.87 29.40
CA PHE A 456 -13.27 -10.40 28.19
C PHE A 456 -12.30 -10.43 26.99
N SER A 457 -11.25 -9.61 26.98
CA SER A 457 -10.09 -9.71 26.08
C SER A 457 -8.79 -10.03 26.85
N ASP A 458 -7.82 -9.14 26.73
CA ASP A 458 -6.45 -9.16 27.21
C ASP A 458 -6.21 -8.19 28.37
N GLY A 459 -7.26 -7.50 28.84
CA GLY A 459 -7.25 -6.77 30.11
C GLY A 459 -7.15 -7.69 31.33
N SER A 460 -6.52 -7.18 32.40
CA SER A 460 -6.29 -7.95 33.63
C SER A 460 -7.42 -7.84 34.67
N ARG A 461 -8.38 -6.93 34.46
CA ARG A 461 -9.39 -6.54 35.45
C ARG A 461 -10.81 -6.76 34.92
N ASP A 462 -11.75 -6.98 35.83
CA ASP A 462 -13.17 -7.03 35.45
C ASP A 462 -13.76 -5.62 35.27
N ILE A 463 -14.91 -5.55 34.62
CA ILE A 463 -15.60 -4.29 34.31
C ILE A 463 -16.03 -3.55 35.58
N ASP A 464 -16.35 -4.27 36.66
CA ASP A 464 -16.72 -3.68 37.95
C ASP A 464 -15.56 -2.90 38.57
N TRP A 465 -14.37 -3.50 38.58
CA TRP A 465 -13.15 -2.86 39.06
C TRP A 465 -12.77 -1.66 38.19
N LEU A 466 -12.88 -1.79 36.85
CA LEU A 466 -12.60 -0.68 35.93
C LEU A 466 -13.52 0.50 36.22
N ALA A 467 -14.82 0.27 36.36
CA ALA A 467 -15.79 1.31 36.71
C ALA A 467 -15.50 1.95 38.08
N GLN A 468 -15.13 1.15 39.09
CA GLN A 468 -14.74 1.66 40.40
C GLN A 468 -13.51 2.57 40.33
N GLN A 469 -12.45 2.15 39.62
CA GLN A 469 -11.23 2.94 39.49
C GLN A 469 -11.44 4.20 38.67
N SER A 470 -12.23 4.11 37.61
CA SER A 470 -12.58 5.25 36.76
C SER A 470 -13.23 6.36 37.59
N ARG A 471 -14.19 6.02 38.47
CA ARG A 471 -14.78 6.99 39.40
C ARG A 471 -13.76 7.56 40.38
N GLN A 472 -12.88 6.71 40.91
CA GLN A 472 -11.84 7.14 41.86
C GLN A 472 -10.91 8.20 41.25
N PHE A 473 -10.62 8.12 39.96
CA PHE A 473 -9.76 9.07 39.24
C PHE A 473 -10.51 10.17 38.48
N GLY A 474 -11.83 10.26 38.68
CA GLY A 474 -12.65 11.37 38.21
C GLY A 474 -13.23 11.22 36.81
N CYS A 475 -13.31 10.00 36.25
CA CYS A 475 -14.12 9.79 35.05
C CYS A 475 -15.61 9.97 35.37
N ASP A 476 -16.32 10.67 34.50
CA ASP A 476 -17.78 10.70 34.41
C ASP A 476 -18.30 9.70 33.36
N VAL A 477 -17.50 9.40 32.35
CA VAL A 477 -17.83 8.50 31.24
C VAL A 477 -16.68 7.52 31.02
N ILE A 478 -16.99 6.25 30.82
CA ILE A 478 -16.04 5.27 30.30
C ILE A 478 -16.65 4.48 29.15
N ALA A 479 -15.84 3.99 28.22
CA ALA A 479 -16.27 3.00 27.24
C ALA A 479 -15.46 1.71 27.38
N LEU A 480 -16.14 0.57 27.39
CA LEU A 480 -15.49 -0.74 27.35
C LEU A 480 -15.38 -1.15 25.88
N THR A 481 -14.17 -1.44 25.45
CA THR A 481 -13.82 -1.69 24.04
C THR A 481 -12.89 -2.90 23.92
N ASP A 482 -13.21 -3.98 24.64
CA ASP A 482 -12.46 -5.24 24.57
C ASP A 482 -12.29 -5.72 23.12
N HIS A 483 -11.15 -6.34 22.80
CA HIS A 483 -10.94 -7.03 21.52
C HIS A 483 -11.94 -8.18 21.32
N THR A 484 -12.60 -8.18 20.15
CA THR A 484 -13.67 -9.15 19.84
C THR A 484 -13.34 -10.13 18.72
N ASP A 485 -12.10 -10.23 18.28
CA ASP A 485 -11.75 -11.11 17.17
C ASP A 485 -12.09 -12.59 17.46
N LEU A 486 -12.29 -13.37 16.40
CA LEU A 486 -12.69 -14.78 16.52
C LEU A 486 -11.60 -15.68 17.16
N SER A 487 -10.35 -15.19 17.25
CA SER A 487 -9.27 -15.91 17.93
C SER A 487 -9.45 -15.83 19.46
N ASN A 488 -9.99 -14.72 19.97
CA ASN A 488 -10.35 -14.54 21.36
C ASN A 488 -11.53 -15.44 21.80
N LYS A 489 -11.20 -16.57 22.44
CA LYS A 489 -12.18 -17.52 22.99
C LYS A 489 -12.82 -17.11 24.31
N ARG A 490 -12.35 -16.03 24.94
CA ARG A 490 -12.90 -15.54 26.22
C ARG A 490 -14.11 -14.64 26.03
N PHE A 491 -14.23 -13.99 24.87
CA PHE A 491 -15.29 -13.04 24.62
C PHE A 491 -16.64 -13.74 24.38
N ASN A 492 -17.60 -13.46 25.28
CA ASN A 492 -18.99 -13.89 25.18
C ASN A 492 -19.90 -12.65 25.15
N GLU A 493 -20.65 -12.48 24.07
CA GLU A 493 -21.40 -11.25 23.78
C GLU A 493 -22.44 -10.93 24.85
N GLN A 494 -23.20 -11.94 25.28
CA GLN A 494 -24.26 -11.76 26.27
C GLN A 494 -23.69 -11.44 27.66
N ALA A 495 -22.69 -12.22 28.11
CA ALA A 495 -22.05 -12.00 29.40
C ALA A 495 -21.32 -10.65 29.47
N TYR A 496 -20.74 -10.20 28.36
CA TYR A 496 -20.11 -8.88 28.25
C TYR A 496 -21.12 -7.75 28.45
N LEU A 497 -22.23 -7.78 27.70
CA LEU A 497 -23.30 -6.78 27.84
C LEU A 497 -23.97 -6.82 29.22
N ASP A 498 -24.13 -8.01 29.82
CA ASP A 498 -24.62 -8.17 31.19
C ASP A 498 -23.68 -7.54 32.22
N ALA A 499 -22.37 -7.74 32.09
CA ALA A 499 -21.37 -7.13 32.97
C ALA A 499 -21.37 -5.59 32.87
N ILE A 500 -21.53 -5.04 31.67
CA ILE A 500 -21.68 -3.59 31.46
C ILE A 500 -22.95 -3.07 32.12
N ARG A 501 -24.10 -3.74 31.92
CA ARG A 501 -25.38 -3.38 32.57
C ARG A 501 -25.25 -3.37 34.09
N ASN A 502 -24.58 -4.36 34.67
CA ASN A 502 -24.34 -4.43 36.12
C ASN A 502 -23.45 -3.27 36.59
N ALA A 503 -22.39 -2.94 35.85
CA ALA A 503 -21.51 -1.83 36.18
C ALA A 503 -22.25 -0.48 36.15
N ARG A 504 -23.13 -0.24 35.16
CA ARG A 504 -23.99 0.95 35.10
C ARG A 504 -24.86 1.12 36.35
N GLN A 505 -25.50 0.03 36.78
CA GLN A 505 -26.39 0.04 37.94
C GLN A 505 -25.60 0.30 39.23
N LYS A 506 -24.45 -0.36 39.40
CA LYS A 506 -23.66 -0.29 40.63
C LYS A 506 -22.87 1.02 40.77
N HIS A 507 -22.44 1.60 39.66
CA HIS A 507 -21.51 2.75 39.66
C HIS A 507 -22.13 4.08 39.26
N ALA A 508 -23.47 4.19 39.25
CA ALA A 508 -24.13 5.48 39.04
C ALA A 508 -23.55 6.59 39.97
N PRO A 509 -23.33 7.82 39.46
CA PRO A 509 -23.78 8.35 38.17
C PRO A 509 -22.83 8.11 36.97
N LEU A 510 -21.75 7.32 37.11
CA LEU A 510 -20.82 7.01 36.02
C LEU A 510 -21.56 6.47 34.80
N LYS A 511 -21.27 7.03 33.63
CA LYS A 511 -21.75 6.51 32.35
C LYS A 511 -20.78 5.45 31.85
N VAL A 512 -21.29 4.26 31.60
CA VAL A 512 -20.51 3.14 31.08
C VAL A 512 -21.04 2.83 29.69
N LEU A 513 -20.30 3.17 28.65
CA LEU A 513 -20.65 2.94 27.25
C LEU A 513 -20.23 1.54 26.82
N SER A 514 -21.02 0.94 25.94
CA SER A 514 -20.67 -0.33 25.31
C SER A 514 -19.92 -0.10 24.02
N GLY A 515 -18.94 -0.94 23.75
CA GLY A 515 -18.18 -0.90 22.52
C GLY A 515 -17.30 -2.13 22.35
N LEU A 516 -16.42 -2.06 21.35
CA LEU A 516 -15.37 -3.04 21.06
C LEU A 516 -14.21 -2.36 20.35
N GLU A 517 -13.02 -2.94 20.46
CA GLU A 517 -11.87 -2.57 19.62
C GLU A 517 -11.81 -3.53 18.42
N TRP A 518 -12.21 -3.01 17.25
CA TRP A 518 -12.33 -3.77 16.02
C TRP A 518 -10.98 -3.86 15.30
N ASN A 519 -10.55 -5.07 14.96
CA ASN A 519 -9.45 -5.29 14.04
C ASN A 519 -9.94 -5.02 12.60
N ILE A 520 -9.79 -3.79 12.14
CA ILE A 520 -10.34 -3.35 10.86
C ILE A 520 -9.65 -4.08 9.68
N PRO A 521 -10.41 -4.74 8.78
CA PRO A 521 -9.84 -5.40 7.61
C PRO A 521 -9.39 -4.38 6.56
N PRO A 522 -8.44 -4.73 5.68
CA PRO A 522 -7.76 -6.03 5.58
C PRO A 522 -6.47 -6.07 6.40
N LEU A 523 -6.31 -5.17 7.37
CA LEU A 523 -5.02 -4.86 8.00
C LEU A 523 -4.58 -5.88 9.05
N GLY A 524 -5.33 -6.97 9.25
CA GLY A 524 -4.91 -8.12 10.06
C GLY A 524 -4.54 -7.78 11.51
N GLY A 525 -5.23 -6.82 12.14
CA GLY A 525 -4.92 -6.34 13.49
C GLY A 525 -3.67 -5.45 13.57
N ARG A 526 -3.18 -4.96 12.42
CA ARG A 526 -2.21 -3.86 12.39
C ARG A 526 -2.86 -2.58 12.93
N GLU A 527 -4.06 -2.30 12.43
CA GLU A 527 -4.85 -1.13 12.79
C GLU A 527 -6.13 -1.52 13.51
N HIS A 528 -6.52 -0.67 14.47
CA HIS A 528 -7.71 -0.91 15.28
C HIS A 528 -8.64 0.31 15.28
N VAL A 529 -9.94 0.03 15.41
CA VAL A 529 -10.97 1.07 15.48
C VAL A 529 -11.89 0.80 16.66
N SER A 530 -11.98 1.75 17.58
CA SER A 530 -13.00 1.72 18.64
C SER A 530 -14.38 1.91 18.03
N VAL A 531 -15.29 0.96 18.26
CA VAL A 531 -16.70 1.03 17.90
C VAL A 531 -17.50 1.34 19.15
N LEU A 532 -18.10 2.54 19.23
CA LEU A 532 -18.93 2.96 20.35
C LEU A 532 -20.41 2.78 20.00
N LEU A 533 -21.13 1.98 20.80
CA LEU A 533 -22.51 1.59 20.58
C LEU A 533 -23.45 2.36 21.51
N PRO A 534 -24.49 3.04 20.98
CA PRO A 534 -25.53 3.62 21.82
C PRO A 534 -26.26 2.53 22.61
N GLN A 535 -26.52 2.77 23.91
CA GLN A 535 -27.12 1.81 24.83
C GLN A 535 -28.43 1.21 24.32
N LEU A 536 -29.29 2.03 23.68
CA LEU A 536 -30.58 1.60 23.14
C LEU A 536 -30.46 0.61 21.97
N THR A 537 -29.26 0.45 21.41
CA THR A 537 -28.98 -0.42 20.27
C THR A 537 -28.25 -1.71 20.66
N GLU A 538 -27.94 -1.90 21.95
CA GLU A 538 -27.20 -3.08 22.43
C GLU A 538 -27.91 -4.40 22.12
N ASN A 539 -27.25 -5.26 21.36
CA ASN A 539 -27.81 -6.55 20.95
C ASN A 539 -26.69 -7.59 20.76
N ALA A 540 -26.72 -8.64 21.59
CA ALA A 540 -25.70 -9.69 21.60
C ALA A 540 -25.64 -10.48 20.28
N GLU A 541 -26.79 -10.76 19.66
CA GLU A 541 -26.83 -11.53 18.40
C GLU A 541 -26.34 -10.70 17.20
N LEU A 542 -26.62 -9.39 17.18
CA LEU A 542 -26.05 -8.49 16.18
C LEU A 542 -24.54 -8.34 16.38
N LEU A 543 -24.06 -8.21 17.62
CA LEU A 543 -22.63 -8.16 17.92
C LEU A 543 -21.92 -9.44 17.46
N LYS A 544 -22.50 -10.61 17.74
CA LYS A 544 -21.99 -11.91 17.27
C LYS A 544 -21.95 -11.98 15.74
N SER A 545 -23.01 -11.49 15.07
CA SER A 545 -23.09 -11.45 13.61
C SER A 545 -22.07 -10.51 12.99
N PHE A 546 -21.76 -9.39 13.65
CA PHE A 546 -20.69 -8.48 13.25
C PHE A 546 -19.33 -9.18 13.33
N ARG A 547 -19.00 -9.74 14.51
CA ARG A 547 -17.73 -10.43 14.76
C ARG A 547 -17.46 -11.54 13.73
N GLN A 548 -18.45 -12.39 13.49
CA GLN A 548 -18.32 -13.53 12.56
C GLN A 548 -18.03 -13.11 11.13
N ARG A 549 -18.51 -11.94 10.69
CA ARG A 549 -18.35 -11.48 9.30
C ARG A 549 -17.18 -10.53 9.12
N TYR A 550 -16.92 -9.65 10.08
CA TYR A 550 -16.06 -8.48 9.88
C TYR A 550 -14.90 -8.34 10.86
N ASP A 551 -14.92 -9.02 12.01
CA ASP A 551 -13.82 -9.02 12.98
C ASP A 551 -13.05 -10.35 12.94
N ASN A 552 -12.54 -10.65 11.74
CA ASN A 552 -11.78 -11.86 11.47
C ASN A 552 -10.47 -11.53 10.77
N GLU A 553 -9.38 -12.19 11.17
CA GLU A 553 -8.03 -11.99 10.61
C GLU A 553 -7.87 -12.50 9.16
N ARG A 554 -8.94 -13.01 8.52
CA ARG A 554 -8.87 -13.70 7.22
C ARG A 554 -9.47 -12.91 6.07
N ASN A 555 -9.98 -11.70 6.31
CA ASN A 555 -10.53 -10.85 5.26
C ASN A 555 -9.40 -10.20 4.46
N LEU A 556 -9.29 -10.60 3.18
CA LEU A 556 -8.19 -10.20 2.28
C LEU A 556 -8.49 -8.93 1.47
N SER A 557 -9.54 -8.17 1.78
CA SER A 557 -9.91 -6.99 1.01
C SER A 557 -10.36 -5.80 1.88
N GLY A 558 -10.00 -4.58 1.48
CA GLY A 558 -10.50 -3.36 2.13
C GLY A 558 -11.95 -2.98 1.81
N GLU A 559 -12.61 -3.65 0.85
CA GLU A 559 -14.05 -3.47 0.61
C GLU A 559 -14.87 -3.98 1.81
N ASP A 560 -14.33 -4.92 2.58
CA ASP A 560 -14.96 -5.47 3.77
C ASP A 560 -15.11 -4.43 4.88
N ALA A 561 -14.18 -3.46 5.00
CA ALA A 561 -14.27 -2.39 6.00
C ALA A 561 -15.43 -1.44 5.71
N LEU A 562 -15.60 -1.01 4.45
CA LEU A 562 -16.71 -0.15 4.04
C LEU A 562 -18.06 -0.85 4.19
N GLN A 563 -18.13 -2.14 3.83
CA GLN A 563 -19.33 -2.95 4.02
C GLN A 563 -19.66 -3.13 5.51
N ALA A 564 -18.64 -3.35 6.35
CA ALA A 564 -18.80 -3.47 7.79
C ALA A 564 -19.31 -2.17 8.41
N MET A 565 -18.77 -1.02 8.00
CA MET A 565 -19.24 0.31 8.44
C MET A 565 -20.69 0.56 8.02
N ALA A 566 -21.06 0.29 6.76
CA ALA A 566 -22.44 0.42 6.31
C ALA A 566 -23.39 -0.50 7.10
N TRP A 567 -22.95 -1.71 7.42
CA TRP A 567 -23.73 -2.63 8.24
C TRP A 567 -23.86 -2.15 9.69
N LEU A 568 -22.79 -1.62 10.29
CA LEU A 568 -22.84 -1.03 11.63
C LEU A 568 -23.84 0.13 11.70
N GLU A 569 -23.82 1.04 10.73
CA GLU A 569 -24.77 2.16 10.67
C GLU A 569 -26.22 1.68 10.62
N GLN A 570 -26.49 0.67 9.79
CA GLN A 570 -27.81 0.11 9.60
C GLN A 570 -28.34 -0.59 10.86
N ASN A 571 -27.49 -1.31 11.58
CA ASN A 571 -27.89 -2.19 12.67
C ASN A 571 -27.72 -1.55 14.07
N PHE A 572 -26.87 -0.53 14.18
CA PHE A 572 -26.63 0.25 15.39
C PHE A 572 -26.74 1.76 15.08
N PRO A 573 -27.96 2.29 14.85
CA PRO A 573 -28.15 3.70 14.55
C PRO A 573 -27.51 4.60 15.61
N GLY A 574 -26.63 5.50 15.17
CA GLY A 574 -25.89 6.38 16.06
C GLY A 574 -24.54 5.84 16.56
N VAL A 575 -24.10 4.68 16.07
CA VAL A 575 -22.72 4.17 16.25
C VAL A 575 -21.68 5.24 15.87
N LEU A 576 -20.55 5.22 16.59
CA LEU A 576 -19.40 6.10 16.34
C LEU A 576 -18.11 5.29 16.32
N LEU A 577 -17.20 5.69 15.43
CA LEU A 577 -15.92 5.03 15.26
C LEU A 577 -14.77 6.00 15.54
N PHE A 578 -13.74 5.53 16.24
CA PHE A 578 -12.46 6.24 16.44
C PHE A 578 -11.30 5.35 16.01
N TYR A 579 -10.38 5.91 15.22
CA TYR A 579 -9.17 5.20 14.80
C TYR A 579 -8.15 5.23 15.95
N ASN A 580 -7.89 4.06 16.54
CA ASN A 580 -7.02 3.91 17.69
C ASN A 580 -5.55 3.91 17.27
N HIS A 581 -4.69 4.51 18.10
CA HIS A 581 -3.22 4.47 18.00
C HIS A 581 -2.66 4.38 16.55
N PRO A 582 -3.04 5.32 15.66
CA PRO A 582 -3.00 5.13 14.21
C PRO A 582 -1.59 4.98 13.63
N SER A 583 -0.56 5.62 14.20
CA SER A 583 0.81 5.55 13.67
C SER A 583 1.64 4.42 14.29
N ARG A 584 1.05 3.56 15.13
CA ARG A 584 1.78 2.56 15.95
C ARG A 584 2.59 1.57 15.13
N LYS A 585 2.06 1.16 13.97
CA LYS A 585 2.65 0.15 13.08
C LYS A 585 2.85 0.64 11.64
N ASP A 586 2.80 1.94 11.41
CA ASP A 586 2.96 2.54 10.08
C ASP A 586 4.38 2.41 9.52
N PHE A 587 4.47 2.09 8.24
CA PHE A 587 5.68 2.14 7.43
C PHE A 587 5.87 3.51 6.76
N SER A 588 4.79 4.29 6.62
CA SER A 588 4.79 5.64 6.08
C SER A 588 3.83 6.54 6.85
N ALA A 589 4.21 7.80 7.07
CA ALA A 589 3.39 8.78 7.79
C ALA A 589 2.06 9.07 7.08
N LYS A 590 1.84 8.54 5.87
CA LYS A 590 0.70 8.87 5.02
C LYS A 590 -0.40 7.83 5.04
N GLU A 591 -0.15 6.67 5.63
CA GLU A 591 -1.12 5.59 5.71
C GLU A 591 -2.43 6.09 6.34
N ASN A 592 -2.32 6.77 7.47
CA ASN A 592 -3.47 7.35 8.19
C ASN A 592 -4.29 8.37 7.38
N LEU A 593 -3.64 9.22 6.59
CA LEU A 593 -4.36 10.16 5.72
C LEU A 593 -5.20 9.42 4.68
N TRP A 594 -4.67 8.32 4.15
CA TRP A 594 -5.38 7.51 3.17
C TRP A 594 -6.46 6.63 3.79
N ASP A 595 -6.18 5.99 4.93
CA ASP A 595 -7.14 5.15 5.66
C ASP A 595 -8.40 5.94 5.97
N VAL A 596 -8.22 7.14 6.57
CA VAL A 596 -9.35 8.02 6.89
C VAL A 596 -10.11 8.40 5.64
N LYS A 597 -9.42 8.77 4.55
CA LYS A 597 -10.09 9.11 3.29
C LYS A 597 -10.86 7.95 2.71
N LEU A 598 -10.29 6.74 2.70
CA LEU A 598 -10.93 5.54 2.20
C LEU A 598 -12.17 5.23 3.04
N TRP A 599 -12.00 5.10 4.36
CA TRP A 599 -13.06 4.70 5.28
C TRP A 599 -14.20 5.72 5.38
N ARG A 600 -13.94 6.98 5.02
CA ARG A 600 -14.96 8.04 4.97
C ARG A 600 -15.57 8.31 3.60
N GLN A 601 -15.18 7.58 2.54
CA GLN A 601 -15.70 7.82 1.18
C GLN A 601 -17.23 7.73 1.10
N GLN A 602 -17.83 6.83 1.86
CA GLN A 602 -19.26 6.55 1.79
C GLN A 602 -20.01 6.92 3.06
N GLN A 603 -19.33 6.97 4.22
CA GLN A 603 -19.97 7.18 5.52
C GLN A 603 -19.18 8.13 6.42
N GLN A 604 -19.87 8.76 7.37
CA GLN A 604 -19.29 9.70 8.34
C GLN A 604 -19.20 9.10 9.76
N LEU A 605 -19.20 7.76 9.87
CA LEU A 605 -19.12 7.05 11.15
C LEU A 605 -17.78 7.24 11.85
N LEU A 606 -16.68 7.26 11.08
CA LEU A 606 -15.33 7.53 11.59
C LEU A 606 -15.19 9.00 11.95
N ALA A 607 -15.29 9.28 13.25
CA ALA A 607 -15.34 10.63 13.78
C ALA A 607 -13.95 11.24 13.96
N GLY A 608 -12.96 10.43 14.36
CA GLY A 608 -11.62 10.95 14.64
C GLY A 608 -10.57 9.91 14.98
N PHE A 609 -9.36 10.40 15.27
CA PHE A 609 -8.27 9.65 15.88
C PHE A 609 -8.39 9.62 17.40
N GLU A 610 -7.87 8.55 18.00
CA GLU A 610 -7.29 8.59 19.34
C GLU A 610 -5.92 9.27 19.27
N GLY A 611 -5.89 10.59 19.44
CA GLY A 611 -4.66 11.37 19.33
C GLY A 611 -3.71 11.18 20.50
N GLY A 612 -4.21 10.96 21.71
CA GLY A 612 -3.41 10.65 22.90
C GLY A 612 -3.58 9.18 23.27
N PRO A 613 -2.88 8.25 22.59
CA PRO A 613 -3.07 6.81 22.79
C PRO A 613 -2.65 6.35 24.20
N GLY A 614 -3.16 5.18 24.58
CA GLY A 614 -2.84 4.53 25.85
C GLY A 614 -1.45 3.90 25.93
N HIS A 615 -1.26 2.88 26.78
CA HIS A 615 0.05 2.24 27.02
C HIS A 615 1.14 3.23 27.46
N GLN A 616 0.75 4.21 28.27
CA GLN A 616 1.58 5.39 28.51
C GLN A 616 2.87 5.07 29.29
N ARG A 617 2.92 3.96 30.03
CA ARG A 617 4.14 3.48 30.72
C ARG A 617 5.05 2.66 29.83
N ALA A 618 4.58 2.26 28.65
CA ALA A 618 5.29 1.41 27.68
C ALA A 618 5.55 2.12 26.34
N GLY A 619 5.65 3.46 26.35
CA GLY A 619 5.88 4.24 25.12
C GLY A 619 4.74 4.10 24.10
N ALA A 620 3.51 3.94 24.59
CA ALA A 620 2.31 3.66 23.81
C ALA A 620 2.35 2.36 22.98
N SER A 621 3.32 1.48 23.22
CA SER A 621 3.62 0.30 22.37
C SER A 621 4.04 0.64 20.93
N TYR A 622 4.50 1.88 20.69
CA TYR A 622 5.03 2.34 19.39
C TYR A 622 6.46 1.84 19.28
N ASN A 623 6.63 0.60 18.84
CA ASN A 623 7.95 -0.04 18.71
C ASN A 623 8.43 -0.12 17.26
N TRP A 624 7.68 0.41 16.30
CA TRP A 624 7.96 0.35 14.85
C TRP A 624 8.78 1.54 14.31
N LEU A 625 8.42 2.14 13.17
CA LEU A 625 9.11 3.29 12.57
C LEU A 625 8.79 4.61 13.29
N TYR A 626 7.51 4.86 13.58
CA TYR A 626 7.06 6.07 14.25
C TYR A 626 7.04 5.90 15.78
N ARG A 627 7.14 7.02 16.48
CA ARG A 627 7.07 7.12 17.95
C ARG A 627 6.09 8.22 18.30
N THR A 628 5.46 8.11 19.48
CA THR A 628 4.65 9.20 20.00
C THR A 628 5.51 10.44 20.25
N VAL A 629 4.92 11.61 20.02
CA VAL A 629 5.52 12.91 20.33
C VAL A 629 4.90 13.38 21.63
N HIS A 630 5.65 13.25 22.73
CA HIS A 630 5.21 13.61 24.08
C HIS A 630 3.90 12.93 24.51
N GLY A 631 3.73 11.65 24.17
CA GLY A 631 2.54 10.87 24.52
C GLY A 631 1.37 11.01 23.53
N TRP A 632 1.52 11.80 22.48
CA TRP A 632 0.52 11.94 21.41
C TRP A 632 0.97 11.27 20.12
N ASP A 633 0.03 10.72 19.37
CA ASP A 633 0.26 10.14 18.06
C ASP A 633 0.79 11.21 17.08
N PRO A 634 1.84 10.92 16.28
CA PRO A 634 2.42 11.89 15.36
C PRO A 634 1.43 12.40 14.30
N ALA A 635 0.39 11.65 13.94
CA ALA A 635 -0.70 12.10 13.07
C ALA A 635 -1.43 13.33 13.61
N VAL A 636 -1.44 13.51 14.93
CA VAL A 636 -2.09 14.63 15.65
C VAL A 636 -1.06 15.65 16.15
N ALA A 637 0.08 15.17 16.65
CA ALA A 637 1.05 16.00 17.35
C ALA A 637 1.91 16.88 16.42
N VAL A 638 2.24 16.38 15.22
CA VAL A 638 3.05 17.09 14.23
C VAL A 638 2.19 18.15 13.54
N VAL A 639 2.56 19.43 13.71
CA VAL A 639 1.87 20.53 13.01
C VAL A 639 2.17 20.44 11.52
N GLY A 640 1.14 20.52 10.68
CA GLY A 640 1.24 20.26 9.24
C GLY A 640 1.23 18.76 8.87
N GLY A 641 1.09 17.89 9.87
CA GLY A 641 0.94 16.45 9.72
C GLY A 641 -0.43 16.02 9.19
N GLN A 642 -0.79 14.76 9.44
CA GLN A 642 -1.91 14.08 8.81
C GLN A 642 -3.25 14.70 9.18
N TRP A 643 -3.46 15.00 10.48
CA TRP A 643 -4.70 15.63 10.94
C TRP A 643 -4.89 17.02 10.34
N ASP A 644 -3.86 17.87 10.35
CA ASP A 644 -3.96 19.21 9.78
C ASP A 644 -4.20 19.17 8.27
N ARG A 645 -3.61 18.20 7.55
CA ARG A 645 -3.87 17.99 6.11
C ARG A 645 -5.30 17.52 5.83
N LEU A 646 -5.88 16.65 6.67
CA LEU A 646 -7.29 16.28 6.59
C LEU A 646 -8.19 17.51 6.75
N LEU A 647 -7.93 18.32 7.78
CA LEU A 647 -8.67 19.57 8.03
C LEU A 647 -8.52 20.57 6.88
N GLN A 648 -7.32 20.73 6.34
CA GLN A 648 -7.03 21.60 5.19
C GLN A 648 -7.78 21.16 3.93
N GLN A 649 -8.00 19.86 3.76
CA GLN A 649 -8.76 19.28 2.64
C GLN A 649 -10.28 19.32 2.85
N GLY A 650 -10.71 19.84 4.00
CA GLY A 650 -12.10 20.09 4.34
C GLY A 650 -12.81 18.99 5.11
N GLU A 651 -12.08 17.96 5.52
CA GLU A 651 -12.61 16.87 6.34
C GLU A 651 -12.97 17.37 7.74
N ARG A 652 -14.17 17.03 8.21
CA ARG A 652 -14.57 17.22 9.62
C ARG A 652 -14.07 16.01 10.42
N PHE A 653 -12.79 16.00 10.79
CA PHE A 653 -12.17 14.88 11.48
C PHE A 653 -11.52 15.33 12.79
N TRP A 654 -11.73 14.59 13.87
CA TRP A 654 -11.33 14.97 15.21
C TRP A 654 -10.03 14.27 15.61
N GLY A 655 -9.17 14.92 16.39
CA GLY A 655 -7.87 14.38 16.77
C GLY A 655 -7.56 14.54 18.25
N ALA A 656 -8.40 15.24 19.00
CA ALA A 656 -8.12 15.58 20.39
C ALA A 656 -8.52 14.48 21.40
N SER A 657 -8.89 13.27 20.98
CA SER A 657 -9.29 12.21 21.92
C SER A 657 -8.05 11.66 22.62
N SER A 658 -8.08 11.49 23.94
CA SER A 658 -6.99 10.90 24.72
C SER A 658 -7.53 9.91 25.74
N ASN A 659 -7.11 8.65 25.62
CA ASN A 659 -7.64 7.54 26.39
C ASN A 659 -6.50 6.71 27.00
N SER A 660 -6.84 5.76 27.88
CA SER A 660 -5.82 5.00 28.59
C SER A 660 -5.41 3.69 27.92
N ASP A 661 -6.26 3.12 27.07
CA ASP A 661 -6.09 1.77 26.53
C ASP A 661 -5.74 0.78 27.66
N TYR A 662 -6.48 0.89 28.78
CA TYR A 662 -6.06 0.25 30.02
C TYR A 662 -6.18 -1.28 29.93
N HIS A 663 -5.05 -1.95 30.12
CA HIS A 663 -4.94 -3.40 30.27
C HIS A 663 -4.45 -3.77 31.68
N THR A 664 -3.38 -3.12 32.14
CA THR A 664 -2.69 -3.43 33.39
C THR A 664 -1.93 -2.23 33.95
N GLU A 665 -1.70 -2.19 35.26
CA GLU A 665 -0.85 -1.15 35.87
C GLU A 665 0.63 -1.19 35.43
N LYS A 666 1.07 -2.25 34.73
CA LYS A 666 2.42 -2.33 34.16
C LYS A 666 2.55 -1.49 32.89
N LEU A 667 1.51 -1.49 32.07
CA LEU A 667 1.51 -0.82 30.75
C LEU A 667 0.91 0.58 30.85
N ASP A 668 -0.05 0.77 31.76
CA ASP A 668 -0.98 1.90 31.70
C ASP A 668 -1.07 2.63 33.04
N TYR A 669 -1.45 3.91 32.97
CA TYR A 669 -2.09 4.58 34.10
C TYR A 669 -3.57 4.23 34.13
N ARG A 670 -4.18 4.26 35.32
CA ARG A 670 -5.60 3.92 35.47
C ARG A 670 -6.50 4.87 34.67
N PRO A 671 -7.76 4.46 34.38
CA PRO A 671 -8.67 5.28 33.58
C PRO A 671 -8.85 6.69 34.17
N CYS A 672 -8.77 7.71 33.33
CA CYS A 672 -8.74 9.13 33.70
C CYS A 672 -7.66 9.58 34.71
N GLN A 673 -6.70 8.72 35.09
CA GLN A 673 -5.61 9.12 36.00
C GLN A 673 -4.62 10.06 35.30
N PHE A 674 -4.33 9.78 34.01
CA PHE A 674 -3.33 10.47 33.22
C PHE A 674 -3.91 11.03 31.92
N SER A 675 -4.36 10.16 31.02
CA SER A 675 -5.08 10.52 29.79
C SER A 675 -6.53 10.87 30.11
N ARG A 676 -7.05 11.96 29.55
CA ARG A 676 -8.44 12.40 29.73
C ARG A 676 -8.98 13.02 28.46
N THR A 677 -10.18 12.61 28.06
CA THR A 677 -11.01 13.31 27.08
C THR A 677 -12.08 14.12 27.80
N HIS A 678 -12.16 15.42 27.54
CA HIS A 678 -13.09 16.35 28.19
C HIS A 678 -14.22 16.70 27.22
N LEU A 679 -15.40 16.15 27.46
CA LEU A 679 -16.60 16.34 26.63
C LEU A 679 -17.37 17.57 27.09
N LEU A 680 -17.60 18.51 26.18
CA LEU A 680 -18.37 19.73 26.45
C LEU A 680 -19.83 19.48 26.03
N VAL A 681 -20.70 19.29 27.02
CA VAL A 681 -22.08 18.78 26.82
C VAL A 681 -23.13 19.74 27.39
N SER A 682 -24.37 19.61 26.89
CA SER A 682 -25.54 20.37 27.37
C SER A 682 -26.09 19.82 28.69
N ASP A 683 -25.96 18.51 28.89
CA ASP A 683 -26.45 17.72 30.01
C ASP A 683 -25.67 16.40 30.06
N ASN A 684 -25.87 15.59 31.10
CA ASN A 684 -25.15 14.33 31.26
C ASN A 684 -25.85 13.13 30.63
N SER A 685 -26.78 13.33 29.68
CA SER A 685 -27.40 12.22 28.95
C SER A 685 -26.41 11.58 27.97
N GLU A 686 -26.63 10.30 27.70
CA GLU A 686 -25.85 9.58 26.69
C GLU A 686 -26.02 10.19 25.29
N GLN A 687 -27.23 10.71 24.97
CA GLN A 687 -27.46 11.42 23.73
C GLN A 687 -26.53 12.63 23.57
N SER A 688 -26.41 13.45 24.63
CA SER A 688 -25.51 14.62 24.63
C SER A 688 -24.04 14.21 24.50
N ILE A 689 -23.64 13.11 25.15
CA ILE A 689 -22.29 12.51 25.02
C ILE A 689 -21.99 12.11 23.58
N PHE A 690 -22.87 11.32 22.94
CA PHE A 690 -22.68 10.89 21.55
C PHE A 690 -22.75 12.05 20.56
N GLN A 691 -23.57 13.08 20.82
CA GLN A 691 -23.60 14.29 20.01
C GLN A 691 -22.28 15.08 20.10
N ALA A 692 -21.74 15.24 21.31
CA ALA A 692 -20.45 15.90 21.51
C ALA A 692 -19.30 15.15 20.82
N LEU A 693 -19.24 13.83 20.94
CA LEU A 693 -18.24 13.00 20.25
C LEU A 693 -18.36 13.10 18.73
N ARG A 694 -19.57 12.97 18.19
CA ARG A 694 -19.83 13.06 16.74
C ARG A 694 -19.42 14.40 16.16
N GLN A 695 -19.72 15.49 16.88
CA GLN A 695 -19.46 16.85 16.39
C GLN A 695 -18.09 17.39 16.80
N GLY A 696 -17.26 16.65 17.52
CA GLY A 696 -15.92 17.12 17.90
C GLY A 696 -15.92 18.10 19.08
N ARG A 697 -16.98 18.13 19.89
CA ARG A 697 -17.16 19.04 21.02
C ARG A 697 -16.44 18.56 22.27
N PHE A 698 -15.13 18.40 22.14
CA PHE A 698 -14.25 17.90 23.18
C PHE A 698 -12.80 18.33 22.96
N TYR A 699 -12.00 18.22 24.00
CA TYR A 699 -10.54 18.36 23.98
C TYR A 699 -9.91 17.24 24.79
N GLY A 700 -8.62 16.96 24.58
CA GLY A 700 -7.89 15.93 25.31
C GLY A 700 -6.71 16.52 26.07
N SER A 701 -6.36 15.89 27.19
CA SER A 701 -5.23 16.31 28.02
C SER A 701 -4.54 15.10 28.64
N GLN A 702 -3.23 15.19 28.83
CA GLN A 702 -2.42 14.21 29.57
C GLN A 702 -1.80 14.85 30.80
N GLY A 703 -1.47 14.04 31.82
CA GLY A 703 -0.76 14.52 33.02
C GLY A 703 -1.63 15.23 34.07
N ASN A 704 -2.96 15.23 33.93
CA ASN A 704 -3.90 15.78 34.91
C ASN A 704 -3.58 17.22 35.40
N PHE A 705 -3.02 18.07 34.53
CA PHE A 705 -2.71 19.46 34.90
C PHE A 705 -3.83 20.44 34.51
N ILE A 706 -4.70 20.06 33.56
CA ILE A 706 -5.87 20.84 33.13
C ILE A 706 -7.07 20.54 34.02
N ARG A 707 -7.61 21.58 34.67
CA ARG A 707 -8.87 21.50 35.41
C ARG A 707 -10.07 21.87 34.54
N GLU A 708 -9.95 22.96 33.77
CA GLU A 708 -10.98 23.43 32.86
C GLU A 708 -10.36 24.23 31.72
N LEU A 709 -10.91 24.10 30.52
CA LEU A 709 -10.50 24.82 29.32
C LEU A 709 -11.74 25.25 28.53
N ASP A 710 -11.92 26.56 28.38
CA ASP A 710 -12.89 27.15 27.45
C ASP A 710 -12.14 27.74 26.25
N PHE A 711 -12.21 27.04 25.12
CA PHE A 711 -11.67 27.47 23.83
C PHE A 711 -12.83 27.82 22.91
N ARG A 712 -12.93 29.10 22.57
CA ARG A 712 -14.03 29.66 21.79
C ARG A 712 -13.58 30.72 20.80
N LEU A 713 -14.37 30.86 19.75
CA LEU A 713 -14.22 31.92 18.74
C LEU A 713 -15.46 32.81 18.78
N GLN A 714 -15.25 34.11 18.92
CA GLN A 714 -16.30 35.11 18.94
C GLN A 714 -16.30 35.91 17.63
N LEU A 715 -17.46 35.95 16.98
CA LEU A 715 -17.71 36.77 15.80
C LEU A 715 -18.27 38.15 16.19
N PRO A 716 -18.17 39.17 15.32
CA PRO A 716 -18.62 40.53 15.63
C PRO A 716 -20.12 40.69 15.88
N ASP A 717 -20.94 39.76 15.40
CA ASP A 717 -22.39 39.68 15.69
C ASP A 717 -22.70 39.04 17.06
N ALA A 718 -21.68 38.93 17.93
CA ALA A 718 -21.70 38.25 19.23
C ALA A 718 -21.98 36.74 19.17
N GLN A 719 -21.98 36.12 17.98
CA GLN A 719 -22.02 34.67 17.87
C GLN A 719 -20.75 34.06 18.47
N THR A 720 -20.92 33.05 19.34
CA THR A 720 -19.83 32.28 19.94
C THR A 720 -19.83 30.88 19.35
N LEU A 721 -18.65 30.43 18.94
CA LEU A 721 -18.39 29.11 18.39
C LEU A 721 -17.46 28.34 19.33
N TYR A 722 -17.69 27.04 19.43
CA TYR A 722 -16.91 26.11 20.24
C TYR A 722 -16.24 25.05 19.37
N SER A 723 -15.33 24.26 19.96
CA SER A 723 -14.71 23.11 19.29
C SER A 723 -15.75 22.27 18.54
N GLY A 724 -15.49 22.00 17.26
CA GLY A 724 -16.39 21.26 16.38
C GLY A 724 -17.39 22.12 15.57
N ASP A 725 -17.56 23.40 15.93
CA ASP A 725 -18.48 24.29 15.22
C ASP A 725 -17.91 24.82 13.90
N ASP A 726 -18.85 25.02 12.99
CA ASP A 726 -18.65 25.75 11.74
C ASP A 726 -19.48 27.04 11.71
N ALA A 727 -18.98 28.06 11.03
CA ALA A 727 -19.76 29.23 10.64
C ALA A 727 -19.40 29.71 9.24
N SER A 728 -20.43 30.07 8.46
CA SER A 728 -20.27 30.77 7.19
C SER A 728 -20.28 32.28 7.44
N VAL A 729 -19.23 32.96 7.02
CA VAL A 729 -19.00 34.39 7.30
C VAL A 729 -18.57 35.14 6.03
N ALA A 730 -18.72 36.47 6.04
CA ALA A 730 -18.29 37.30 4.93
C ALA A 730 -16.77 37.20 4.68
N ALA A 731 -16.34 37.51 3.45
CA ALA A 731 -14.91 37.64 3.16
C ALA A 731 -14.25 38.68 4.07
N ARG A 732 -13.03 38.39 4.57
CA ARG A 732 -12.31 39.26 5.50
C ARG A 732 -13.03 39.52 6.82
N GLN A 733 -13.97 38.65 7.22
CA GLN A 733 -14.60 38.72 8.54
C GLN A 733 -13.52 38.60 9.62
N ALA A 734 -13.44 39.60 10.50
CA ALA A 734 -12.63 39.53 11.71
C ALA A 734 -13.30 38.60 12.74
N TYR A 735 -12.48 37.89 13.50
CA TYR A 735 -12.91 37.03 14.61
C TYR A 735 -11.94 37.12 15.77
N GLN A 736 -12.43 36.82 16.98
CA GLN A 736 -11.63 36.83 18.19
C GLN A 736 -11.57 35.43 18.79
N VAL A 737 -10.38 34.87 18.91
CA VAL A 737 -10.14 33.66 19.69
C VAL A 737 -10.01 34.05 21.17
N LYS A 738 -10.72 33.34 22.04
CA LYS A 738 -10.62 33.47 23.50
C LYS A 738 -10.30 32.09 24.09
N ILE A 739 -9.30 32.06 24.96
CA ILE A 739 -8.94 30.88 25.74
C ILE A 739 -8.95 31.29 27.21
N ASP A 740 -9.84 30.67 27.97
CA ASP A 740 -9.87 30.73 29.43
C ASP A 740 -9.47 29.35 29.97
N LEU A 741 -8.37 29.28 30.71
CA LEU A 741 -7.77 28.03 31.17
C LEU A 741 -7.56 28.04 32.69
N SER A 742 -8.06 27.00 33.35
CA SER A 742 -7.79 26.69 34.75
C SER A 742 -6.89 25.48 34.86
N LEU A 743 -5.80 25.58 35.60
CA LEU A 743 -4.98 24.43 35.97
C LEU A 743 -5.37 23.86 37.34
N HIS A 744 -5.10 22.58 37.54
CA HIS A 744 -5.05 22.01 38.89
C HIS A 744 -3.90 22.64 39.69
N GLU A 745 -3.94 22.58 41.03
CA GLU A 745 -2.79 23.05 41.82
C GLU A 745 -1.56 22.17 41.62
N ARG A 746 -1.79 20.87 41.38
CA ARG A 746 -0.78 19.85 41.17
C ARG A 746 -1.12 18.98 39.97
N ASP A 747 -0.10 18.52 39.27
CA ASP A 747 -0.18 17.55 38.19
C ASP A 747 -0.43 16.12 38.72
N PHE A 748 -0.47 15.14 37.81
CA PHE A 748 -0.67 13.72 38.16
C PHE A 748 0.44 13.13 39.05
N SER A 749 1.65 13.70 39.01
CA SER A 749 2.80 13.28 39.83
C SER A 749 2.85 13.99 41.18
N GLY A 750 1.93 14.94 41.42
CA GLY A 750 1.85 15.72 42.65
C GLY A 750 2.75 16.96 42.65
N HIS A 751 3.35 17.35 41.53
CA HIS A 751 4.15 18.58 41.40
C HIS A 751 3.26 19.77 41.05
N PRO A 752 3.65 21.02 41.41
CA PRO A 752 2.87 22.21 41.04
C PRO A 752 2.63 22.30 39.53
N ALA A 753 1.38 22.51 39.12
CA ALA A 753 1.07 22.64 37.70
C ALA A 753 1.36 24.06 37.18
N TRP A 754 1.86 24.13 35.94
CA TRP A 754 2.23 25.35 35.25
C TRP A 754 1.86 25.26 33.75
N LEU A 755 1.74 26.41 33.07
CA LEU A 755 1.58 26.45 31.61
C LEU A 755 2.86 27.02 30.98
N ASP A 756 3.63 26.16 30.34
CA ASP A 756 4.88 26.53 29.67
C ASP A 756 4.65 26.99 28.23
N LYS A 757 3.64 26.41 27.55
CA LYS A 757 3.33 26.71 26.15
C LYS A 757 1.83 26.82 25.92
N LEU A 758 1.44 27.76 25.08
CA LEU A 758 0.12 27.88 24.51
C LEU A 758 0.23 28.36 23.07
N GLU A 759 -0.39 27.66 22.13
CA GLU A 759 -0.25 27.91 20.70
C GLU A 759 -1.59 27.73 19.98
N LEU A 760 -1.85 28.58 18.99
CA LEU A 760 -2.86 28.34 17.96
C LEU A 760 -2.23 27.68 16.74
N ILE A 761 -2.97 26.77 16.13
CA ILE A 761 -2.69 26.23 14.81
C ILE A 761 -3.76 26.77 13.86
N LEU A 762 -3.33 27.57 12.89
CA LEU A 762 -4.16 28.16 11.85
C LEU A 762 -3.95 27.39 10.56
N ILE A 763 -5.03 26.83 10.02
CA ILE A 763 -5.02 26.05 8.79
C ILE A 763 -5.88 26.78 7.77
N THR A 764 -5.27 27.13 6.65
CA THR A 764 -5.88 27.85 5.52
C THR A 764 -5.65 27.05 4.24
N PRO A 765 -6.32 27.36 3.11
CA PRO A 765 -6.07 26.68 1.84
C PRO A 765 -4.58 26.61 1.46
N ASP A 766 -3.82 27.66 1.76
CA ASP A 766 -2.45 27.83 1.26
C ASP A 766 -1.36 27.56 2.32
N ALA A 767 -1.71 27.54 3.61
CA ALA A 767 -0.73 27.42 4.68
C ALA A 767 -1.29 26.82 5.97
N ILE A 768 -0.42 26.13 6.71
CA ILE A 768 -0.62 25.69 8.09
C ILE A 768 0.44 26.40 8.94
N ARG A 769 0.02 27.15 9.96
CA ARG A 769 0.91 28.03 10.76
C ARG A 769 0.65 27.90 12.25
N THR A 770 1.70 27.99 13.05
CA THR A 770 1.64 28.06 14.50
C THR A 770 1.76 29.51 14.96
N VAL A 771 0.91 29.93 15.90
CA VAL A 771 0.95 31.24 16.56
C VAL A 771 1.13 31.04 18.05
N PRO A 772 2.29 31.40 18.65
CA PRO A 772 2.47 31.34 20.08
C PRO A 772 1.59 32.39 20.77
N LEU A 773 0.98 32.01 21.89
CA LEU A 773 0.14 32.86 22.72
C LEU A 773 0.79 33.05 24.10
N TYR A 774 0.61 34.25 24.64
CA TYR A 774 1.15 34.64 25.95
C TYR A 774 -0.02 35.07 26.84
N PRO A 775 -0.61 34.14 27.61
CA PRO A 775 -1.78 34.44 28.43
C PRO A 775 -1.42 35.29 29.65
N GLU A 776 -2.34 36.16 30.02
CA GLU A 776 -2.34 36.81 31.33
C GLU A 776 -2.63 35.75 32.40
N ARG A 777 -1.89 35.81 33.52
CA ARG A 777 -2.00 34.84 34.60
C ARG A 777 -2.49 35.51 35.89
N SER A 778 -3.43 34.84 36.56
CA SER A 778 -3.76 35.08 37.96
C SER A 778 -3.86 33.76 38.72
N GLY A 779 -2.83 33.41 39.50
CA GLY A 779 -2.78 32.12 40.21
C GLY A 779 -2.69 30.94 39.26
N GLN A 780 -3.72 30.08 39.24
CA GLN A 780 -3.88 28.96 38.29
C GLN A 780 -4.87 29.26 37.15
N GLN A 781 -5.24 30.53 36.97
CA GLN A 781 -6.07 31.00 35.88
C GLN A 781 -5.21 31.66 34.80
N TYR A 782 -5.47 31.32 33.55
CA TYR A 782 -4.79 31.86 32.37
C TYR A 782 -5.84 32.33 31.38
N GLN A 783 -5.69 33.54 30.87
CA GLN A 783 -6.61 34.12 29.91
C GLN A 783 -5.84 34.73 28.76
N VAL A 784 -6.28 34.47 27.53
CA VAL A 784 -5.73 35.13 26.35
C VAL A 784 -6.81 35.40 25.33
N SER A 785 -6.68 36.55 24.67
CA SER A 785 -7.46 36.87 23.50
C SER A 785 -6.56 37.20 22.32
N TRP A 786 -6.88 36.64 21.16
CA TRP A 786 -6.15 36.84 19.93
C TRP A 786 -7.12 37.18 18.80
N GLN A 787 -6.77 38.15 17.96
CA GLN A 787 -7.60 38.57 16.83
C GLN A 787 -7.09 37.96 15.52
N GLY A 788 -8.00 37.41 14.74
CA GLY A 788 -7.74 36.89 13.41
C GLY A 788 -8.72 37.44 12.38
N GLN A 789 -8.42 37.18 11.12
CA GLN A 789 -9.27 37.53 9.99
C GLN A 789 -9.36 36.34 9.03
N LEU A 790 -10.52 36.14 8.42
CA LEU A 790 -10.68 35.15 7.36
C LEU A 790 -10.00 35.65 6.07
N ASP A 791 -8.78 35.15 5.82
CA ASP A 791 -8.01 35.38 4.61
C ASP A 791 -8.06 34.12 3.72
N GLY A 792 -8.87 34.16 2.66
CA GLY A 792 -9.09 33.04 1.75
C GLY A 792 -10.50 32.45 1.83
N ASP A 793 -10.63 31.19 1.41
CA ASP A 793 -11.93 30.50 1.36
C ASP A 793 -12.36 29.92 2.72
N PHE A 794 -11.41 29.60 3.59
CA PHE A 794 -11.68 29.13 4.94
C PHE A 794 -10.49 29.37 5.88
N VAL A 795 -10.77 29.34 7.18
CA VAL A 795 -9.75 29.13 8.22
C VAL A 795 -10.26 28.10 9.22
N VAL A 796 -9.39 27.15 9.58
CA VAL A 796 -9.61 26.21 10.68
C VAL A 796 -8.64 26.57 11.80
N VAL A 797 -9.17 26.73 13.01
CA VAL A 797 -8.42 27.17 14.20
C VAL A 797 -8.51 26.10 15.26
N ARG A 798 -7.37 25.55 15.70
CA ARG A 798 -7.29 24.68 16.89
C ARG A 798 -6.20 25.17 17.82
N ALA A 799 -6.24 24.76 19.08
CA ALA A 799 -5.25 25.14 20.09
C ALA A 799 -4.55 23.92 20.68
N ARG A 800 -3.31 24.10 21.12
CA ARG A 800 -2.61 23.18 22.00
C ARG A 800 -1.83 23.95 23.07
N GLY A 801 -1.62 23.33 24.20
CA GLY A 801 -0.74 23.86 25.23
C GLY A 801 -0.08 22.75 26.00
N ALA A 802 0.95 23.11 26.76
CA ALA A 802 1.76 22.10 27.46
C ALA A 802 2.36 22.63 28.76
N MET A 803 2.59 21.68 29.66
CA MET A 803 3.43 21.81 30.84
C MET A 803 4.67 20.94 30.68
N GLN A 804 5.82 21.42 31.14
CA GLN A 804 7.00 20.60 31.33
C GLN A 804 7.09 20.18 32.80
N THR A 805 7.23 18.88 33.06
CA THR A 805 7.40 18.34 34.42
C THR A 805 8.80 18.66 34.96
N ALA A 806 8.99 18.47 36.26
CA ALA A 806 10.30 18.64 36.91
C ALA A 806 11.38 17.73 36.31
N GLU A 807 10.98 16.57 35.77
CA GLU A 807 11.83 15.58 35.11
C GLU A 807 12.08 15.93 33.62
N GLY A 808 11.57 17.06 33.14
CA GLY A 808 11.76 17.54 31.77
C GLY A 808 10.82 16.92 30.74
N GLN A 809 9.85 16.09 31.15
CA GLN A 809 8.85 15.52 30.27
C GLN A 809 7.77 16.55 29.92
N TRP A 810 7.23 16.50 28.71
CA TRP A 810 6.15 17.40 28.31
C TRP A 810 4.80 16.68 28.38
N HIS A 811 3.79 17.35 28.92
CA HIS A 811 2.40 16.93 28.92
C HIS A 811 1.56 17.96 28.21
N TYR A 812 0.84 17.51 27.18
CA TYR A 812 0.06 18.38 26.30
C TYR A 812 -1.44 18.23 26.53
N PHE A 813 -2.16 19.30 26.20
CA PHE A 813 -3.56 19.25 25.81
C PHE A 813 -3.74 19.72 24.37
N TYR A 814 -4.79 19.22 23.71
CA TYR A 814 -5.17 19.58 22.34
C TYR A 814 -6.68 19.81 22.28
N THR A 815 -7.11 20.85 21.56
CA THR A 815 -8.53 21.06 21.24
C THR A 815 -8.85 20.55 19.85
N ASN A 816 -10.10 20.15 19.62
CA ASN A 816 -10.62 20.04 18.27
C ASN A 816 -10.79 21.43 17.64
N PRO A 817 -10.87 21.51 16.30
CA PRO A 817 -10.89 22.79 15.60
C PRO A 817 -12.26 23.49 15.62
N ILE A 818 -12.23 24.80 15.40
CA ILE A 818 -13.36 25.64 15.01
C ILE A 818 -13.12 26.10 13.57
N ARG A 819 -14.15 26.05 12.70
CA ARG A 819 -14.00 26.38 11.28
C ARG A 819 -14.84 27.58 10.86
N LEU A 820 -14.21 28.52 10.16
CA LEU A 820 -14.89 29.60 9.46
C LEU A 820 -14.78 29.39 7.96
N LEU A 821 -15.91 29.47 7.26
CA LEU A 821 -16.02 29.32 5.82
C LEU A 821 -16.45 30.66 5.21
N ARG A 822 -15.88 31.03 4.07
CA ARG A 822 -16.36 32.18 3.33
C ARG A 822 -17.75 31.89 2.75
N SER A 823 -18.72 32.75 3.03
CA SER A 823 -20.04 32.71 2.38
C SER A 823 -19.86 32.89 0.87
N ARG A 824 -20.51 32.03 0.08
CA ARG A 824 -20.50 32.11 -1.39
C ARG A 824 -21.20 33.36 -1.90
#